data_AF-A0A7C5JIS5-F1
#
_entry.id   AF-A0A7C5JIS5-F1
#
_cell.length_a   1.000
_cell.length_b   1.000
_cell.length_c   1.000
_cell.angle_alpha   90.00
_cell.angle_beta   90.00
_cell.angle_gamma   90.00
#
_symmetry.space_group_name_H-M   'P 1'
#
loop_
_entity.id
_entity.type
_entity.pdbx_description
1 polymer ?
#
loop_
_entity_poly.entity_id
_entity_poly.type
_entity_poly.pdbx_seq_one_letter_code
_entity_poly.pdbx_strand_id
1 'polypeptide(L)'
;MALSSYISNDIEKLAEKLAYSIDKNPVSFKQKEYIIVQTEGMSKWLSVKLAEKNGIFANFEFLSPNQILFELFRIAGIRNSEMYKTDNLKWIIFNILDKKEFKSKFKSTYDYYKEDNIKRLQLATKLADLFDQYSIYRPDYILQWNQNKEANVKSAYKFHEEWQRYVWTEVKNIIQKQDNVENREYLLDNLKNNKELIGRIKSVFKRISIFGFSVFTPFHLEVFLEYLPGLTDVNFYLFNPAPEDYWLQDIPEKTKVLIERRYGEMSKELLLTSGNKLLMNLAKTAKEMYLILLNNESFVNNLDNETLLSKPGNRTLLNIIQSDIYNNVKPKTGKSINASLINDGSLSVVSNYTPMREVEVLYNYLLKQIETNGYKPNDFIVMTSNIDTYTPYIKAVFDNSPVKLPYTIADRSYVGTDNLVGILKQILLLQKDEFTSENVMQILEFDEVKNKFDIKNLFLVREIIKKANIRHGIEGNINDETVFVSWRYGLNRIVMGYAIKTDELYYPEDSEIPVLPLKSIEGDYATEGLKLINFVNTLIEFIQKRNTERTLDQWRIFVLEYIDKLMQISEEKSDQLNYIINKISFPDQLYENIDKKISYEVFSKSLIDSLYSNTRSSKFISGQITFCSMIPMRSIPYKVVAILGLNN
;
A
#
# COMPACT_ATOMS: atom_id res chain seq x y z
N MET A 1 -0.57 14.35 -34.65
CA MET A 1 0.05 13.95 -33.37
C MET A 1 0.10 15.22 -32.55
N ALA A 2 -0.80 15.31 -31.59
CA ALA A 2 -1.09 16.53 -30.88
C ALA A 2 -1.10 16.27 -29.37
N LEU A 3 -0.55 17.22 -28.62
CA LEU A 3 -0.82 17.38 -27.20
C LEU A 3 -2.15 18.12 -27.10
N SER A 4 -3.07 17.67 -26.24
CA SER A 4 -4.31 18.41 -25.96
C SER A 4 -4.62 18.33 -24.47
N SER A 5 -4.96 19.47 -23.88
CA SER A 5 -5.17 19.57 -22.43
C SER A 5 -6.54 20.17 -22.12
N TYR A 6 -7.41 19.37 -21.51
CA TYR A 6 -8.76 19.72 -21.09
C TYR A 6 -8.80 19.91 -19.57
N ILE A 7 -9.34 21.04 -19.11
CA ILE A 7 -9.52 21.33 -17.68
C ILE A 7 -11.01 21.51 -17.38
N SER A 8 -11.47 20.93 -16.28
CA SER A 8 -12.86 21.06 -15.83
C SER A 8 -12.96 20.92 -14.31
N ASN A 9 -13.98 21.51 -13.69
CA ASN A 9 -14.35 21.26 -12.30
C ASN A 9 -15.31 20.08 -12.13
N ASP A 10 -15.62 19.35 -13.21
CA ASP A 10 -16.58 18.26 -13.24
C ASP A 10 -15.97 17.05 -13.97
N ILE A 11 -15.71 16.01 -13.20
CA ILE A 11 -15.06 14.80 -13.72
C ILE A 11 -15.99 14.00 -14.63
N GLU A 12 -17.32 14.15 -14.51
CA GLU A 12 -18.27 13.52 -15.43
C GLU A 12 -18.17 14.16 -16.81
N LYS A 13 -18.07 15.49 -16.89
CA LYS A 13 -17.86 16.21 -18.16
C LYS A 13 -16.53 15.85 -18.81
N LEU A 14 -15.47 15.64 -18.01
CA LEU A 14 -14.20 15.14 -18.53
C LEU A 14 -14.34 13.73 -19.11
N ALA A 15 -15.08 12.85 -18.43
CA ALA A 15 -15.33 11.49 -18.91
C ALA A 15 -16.16 11.50 -20.21
N GLU A 16 -17.16 12.38 -20.31
CA GLU A 16 -17.94 12.59 -21.53
C GLU A 16 -17.09 13.11 -22.68
N LYS A 17 -16.20 14.09 -22.42
CA LYS A 17 -15.27 14.58 -23.43
C LYS A 17 -14.32 13.49 -23.89
N LEU A 18 -13.79 12.69 -22.97
CA LEU A 18 -12.95 11.54 -23.29
C LEU A 18 -13.71 10.54 -24.16
N ALA A 19 -14.94 10.19 -23.80
CA ALA A 19 -15.81 9.29 -24.56
C ALA A 19 -16.01 9.79 -26.00
N TYR A 20 -16.35 11.09 -26.15
CA TYR A 20 -16.52 11.74 -27.44
C TYR A 20 -15.23 11.76 -28.27
N SER A 21 -14.08 12.08 -27.65
CA SER A 21 -12.78 12.07 -28.34
C SER A 21 -12.40 10.68 -28.85
N ILE A 22 -12.75 9.63 -28.10
CA ILE A 22 -12.54 8.24 -28.49
C ILE A 22 -13.43 7.87 -29.68
N ASP A 23 -14.71 8.22 -29.63
CA ASP A 23 -15.69 7.89 -30.69
C ASP A 23 -15.42 8.65 -31.99
N LYS A 24 -15.05 9.94 -31.88
CA LYS A 24 -14.73 10.78 -33.05
C LYS A 24 -13.49 10.29 -33.81
N ASN A 25 -12.50 9.78 -33.09
CA ASN A 25 -11.24 9.26 -33.64
C ASN A 25 -10.97 7.87 -33.06
N PRO A 26 -11.62 6.82 -33.59
CA PRO A 26 -11.46 5.47 -33.08
C PRO A 26 -10.08 4.92 -33.45
N VAL A 27 -9.46 4.19 -32.53
CA VAL A 27 -8.25 3.42 -32.78
C VAL A 27 -8.62 2.09 -33.45
N SER A 28 -7.70 1.51 -34.22
CA SER A 28 -7.92 0.21 -34.87
C SER A 28 -8.24 -0.88 -33.84
N PHE A 29 -9.14 -1.80 -34.18
CA PHE A 29 -9.52 -2.92 -33.29
C PHE A 29 -8.34 -3.81 -32.84
N LYS A 30 -7.22 -3.77 -33.56
CA LYS A 30 -5.99 -4.52 -33.22
C LYS A 30 -5.12 -3.80 -32.19
N GLN A 31 -5.39 -2.54 -31.90
CA GLN A 31 -4.59 -1.68 -31.03
C GLN A 31 -5.39 -1.35 -29.77
N LYS A 32 -4.69 -1.33 -28.64
CA LYS A 32 -5.30 -1.00 -27.35
C LYS A 32 -5.38 0.50 -27.15
N GLU A 33 -6.38 0.91 -26.40
CA GLU A 33 -6.53 2.28 -25.93
C GLU A 33 -5.93 2.42 -24.53
N TYR A 34 -4.97 3.33 -24.34
CA TYR A 34 -4.26 3.47 -23.07
C TYR A 34 -4.79 4.66 -22.27
N ILE A 35 -5.22 4.41 -21.04
CA ILE A 35 -5.69 5.46 -20.13
C ILE A 35 -4.88 5.43 -18.83
N ILE A 36 -4.27 6.57 -18.50
CA ILE A 36 -3.52 6.76 -17.27
C ILE A 36 -4.45 7.22 -16.16
N VAL A 37 -4.55 6.42 -15.09
CA VAL A 37 -5.33 6.70 -13.88
C VAL A 37 -4.55 6.25 -12.65
N GLN A 38 -4.78 6.88 -11.49
CA GLN A 38 -4.01 6.57 -10.27
C GLN A 38 -4.61 5.49 -9.38
N THR A 39 -5.93 5.31 -9.43
CA THR A 39 -6.62 4.40 -8.53
C THR A 39 -7.48 3.43 -9.32
N GLU A 40 -7.50 2.17 -8.89
CA GLU A 40 -8.37 1.13 -9.46
C GLU A 40 -9.84 1.55 -9.42
N GLY A 41 -10.23 2.30 -8.39
CA GLY A 41 -11.58 2.84 -8.29
C GLY A 41 -11.91 3.80 -9.44
N MET A 42 -10.97 4.65 -9.83
CA MET A 42 -11.14 5.53 -11.00
C MET A 42 -11.17 4.71 -12.29
N SER A 43 -10.34 3.67 -12.44
CA SER A 43 -10.38 2.77 -13.59
C SER A 43 -11.76 2.15 -13.79
N LYS A 44 -12.34 1.61 -12.71
CA LYS A 44 -13.67 0.97 -12.73
C LYS A 44 -14.80 1.96 -12.95
N TRP A 45 -14.72 3.12 -12.32
CA TRP A 45 -15.72 4.17 -12.54
C TRP A 45 -15.70 4.65 -14.00
N LEU A 46 -14.51 4.89 -14.54
CA LEU A 46 -14.36 5.38 -15.90
C LEU A 46 -14.76 4.32 -16.93
N SER A 47 -14.47 3.04 -16.71
CA SER A 47 -14.92 1.97 -17.61
C SER A 47 -16.44 1.89 -17.72
N VAL A 48 -17.14 2.03 -16.59
CA VAL A 48 -18.62 2.09 -16.57
C VAL A 48 -19.13 3.32 -17.31
N LYS A 49 -18.58 4.51 -17.04
CA LYS A 49 -19.00 5.75 -17.70
C LYS A 49 -18.75 5.75 -19.21
N LEU A 50 -17.60 5.21 -19.64
CA LEU A 50 -17.29 5.06 -21.05
C LEU A 50 -18.22 4.03 -21.72
N ALA A 51 -18.54 2.92 -21.04
CA ALA A 51 -19.51 1.94 -21.54
C ALA A 51 -20.92 2.52 -21.66
N GLU A 52 -21.37 3.32 -20.69
CA GLU A 52 -22.69 3.98 -20.72
C GLU A 52 -22.82 4.94 -21.91
N LYS A 53 -21.75 5.66 -22.25
CA LYS A 53 -21.76 6.66 -23.32
C LYS A 53 -21.50 6.07 -24.71
N ASN A 54 -20.55 5.15 -24.84
CA ASN A 54 -20.16 4.56 -26.13
C ASN A 54 -20.86 3.22 -26.40
N GLY A 55 -21.71 2.74 -25.48
CA GLY A 55 -22.42 1.46 -25.55
C GLY A 55 -21.58 0.23 -25.16
N ILE A 56 -20.25 0.32 -25.24
CA ILE A 56 -19.32 -0.76 -24.87
C ILE A 56 -17.97 -0.21 -24.41
N PHE A 57 -17.33 -0.92 -23.47
CA PHE A 57 -15.94 -0.70 -23.08
C PHE A 57 -15.14 -1.98 -23.29
N ALA A 58 -14.31 -2.02 -24.33
CA ALA A 58 -13.51 -3.20 -24.69
C ALA A 58 -12.17 -2.78 -25.30
N ASN A 59 -11.13 -3.59 -25.07
CA ASN A 59 -9.76 -3.38 -25.58
C ASN A 59 -9.05 -2.11 -25.06
N PHE A 60 -9.37 -1.70 -23.83
CA PHE A 60 -8.69 -0.63 -23.11
C PHE A 60 -7.70 -1.20 -22.09
N GLU A 61 -6.65 -0.44 -21.79
CA GLU A 61 -5.70 -0.76 -20.74
C GLU A 61 -5.50 0.44 -19.82
N PHE A 62 -5.85 0.26 -18.55
CA PHE A 62 -5.61 1.24 -17.50
C PHE A 62 -4.23 1.03 -16.91
N LEU A 63 -3.40 2.08 -16.95
CA LEU A 63 -2.04 2.05 -16.42
C LEU A 63 -1.83 3.21 -15.45
N SER A 64 -0.94 3.01 -14.49
CA SER A 64 -0.38 4.09 -13.69
C SER A 64 0.72 4.83 -14.48
N PRO A 65 1.09 6.06 -14.08
CA PRO A 65 2.18 6.79 -14.72
C PRO A 65 3.49 5.97 -14.82
N ASN A 66 3.84 5.26 -13.75
CA ASN A 66 5.04 4.42 -13.70
C ASN A 66 4.95 3.20 -14.63
N GLN A 67 3.77 2.63 -14.83
CA GLN A 67 3.59 1.46 -15.72
C GLN A 67 3.80 1.85 -17.19
N ILE A 68 3.42 3.05 -17.59
CA ILE A 68 3.73 3.55 -18.94
C ILE A 68 5.24 3.70 -19.12
N LEU A 69 5.94 4.27 -18.15
CA LEU A 69 7.41 4.35 -18.19
C LEU A 69 8.04 2.96 -18.26
N PHE A 70 7.50 1.98 -17.52
CA PHE A 70 7.95 0.59 -17.59
C PHE A 70 7.77 -0.03 -18.97
N GLU A 71 6.62 0.17 -19.62
CA GLU A 71 6.41 -0.28 -21.00
C GLU A 71 7.34 0.42 -21.98
N LEU A 72 7.60 1.72 -21.82
CA LEU A 72 8.57 2.45 -22.64
C LEU A 72 9.99 1.88 -22.47
N PHE A 73 10.42 1.61 -21.23
CA PHE A 73 11.70 0.95 -20.95
C PHE A 73 11.77 -0.44 -21.61
N ARG A 74 10.70 -1.23 -21.51
CA ARG A 74 10.60 -2.54 -22.14
C ARG A 74 10.71 -2.47 -23.67
N ILE A 75 10.02 -1.53 -24.30
CA ILE A 75 10.09 -1.32 -25.76
C ILE A 75 11.49 -0.85 -26.19
N ALA A 76 12.15 -0.05 -25.35
CA ALA A 76 13.55 0.36 -25.51
C ALA A 76 14.57 -0.76 -25.24
N GLY A 77 14.11 -1.97 -24.87
CA GLY A 77 14.98 -3.10 -24.55
C GLY A 77 15.70 -2.98 -23.21
N ILE A 78 15.33 -1.99 -22.39
CA ILE A 78 15.89 -1.79 -21.06
C ILE A 78 15.26 -2.81 -20.10
N ARG A 79 16.11 -3.63 -19.49
CA ARG A 79 15.70 -4.51 -18.39
C ARG A 79 16.12 -3.84 -17.09
N ASN A 80 15.18 -3.14 -16.46
CA ASN A 80 15.39 -2.59 -15.13
C ASN A 80 15.89 -3.69 -14.19
N SER A 81 17.02 -3.45 -13.53
CA SER A 81 17.55 -4.42 -12.57
C SER A 81 16.65 -4.46 -11.35
N GLU A 82 16.08 -5.63 -11.06
CA GLU A 82 15.26 -5.83 -9.86
C GLU A 82 16.02 -5.54 -8.57
N MET A 83 17.35 -5.53 -8.62
CA MET A 83 18.24 -5.24 -7.50
C MET A 83 18.11 -3.81 -6.97
N TYR A 84 17.69 -2.85 -7.80
CA TYR A 84 17.46 -1.46 -7.38
C TYR A 84 16.08 -1.23 -6.73
N LYS A 85 15.21 -2.24 -6.68
CA LYS A 85 13.97 -2.15 -5.89
C LYS A 85 14.34 -2.05 -4.42
N THR A 86 13.65 -1.18 -3.67
CA THR A 86 13.90 -0.91 -2.24
C THR A 86 14.02 -2.20 -1.41
N ASP A 87 13.14 -3.17 -1.64
CA ASP A 87 13.12 -4.45 -0.92
C ASP A 87 14.37 -5.31 -1.13
N ASN A 88 15.04 -5.18 -2.27
CA ASN A 88 16.28 -5.91 -2.58
C ASN A 88 17.50 -5.07 -2.16
N LEU A 89 17.45 -3.77 -2.46
CA LEU A 89 18.52 -2.82 -2.19
C LEU A 89 18.85 -2.73 -0.68
N LYS A 90 17.84 -2.82 0.19
CA LYS A 90 18.06 -2.83 1.65
C LYS A 90 19.00 -3.93 2.10
N TRP A 91 18.96 -5.12 1.48
CA TRP A 91 19.83 -6.23 1.86
C TRP A 91 21.28 -6.02 1.39
N ILE A 92 21.45 -5.43 0.20
CA ILE A 92 22.78 -5.04 -0.31
C ILE A 92 23.40 -3.99 0.62
N ILE A 93 22.63 -2.95 0.97
CA ILE A 93 23.08 -1.90 1.88
C ILE A 93 23.39 -2.48 3.27
N PHE A 94 22.55 -3.38 3.79
CA PHE A 94 22.79 -4.05 5.07
C PHE A 94 24.14 -4.78 5.10
N ASN A 95 24.53 -5.41 3.98
CA ASN A 95 25.84 -6.04 3.85
C ASN A 95 26.98 -5.02 3.73
N ILE A 96 26.80 -3.93 2.98
CA ILE A 96 27.79 -2.86 2.83
C ILE A 96 28.10 -2.19 4.17
N LEU A 97 27.07 -1.90 4.98
CA LEU A 97 27.22 -1.31 6.31
C LEU A 97 28.07 -2.21 7.24
N ASP A 98 28.13 -3.52 6.98
CA ASP A 98 28.95 -4.42 7.79
C ASP A 98 30.43 -4.50 7.36
N LYS A 99 30.81 -3.92 6.22
CA LYS A 99 32.19 -3.92 5.72
C LYS A 99 33.13 -3.18 6.69
N LYS A 100 34.33 -3.74 6.91
CA LYS A 100 35.36 -3.15 7.79
C LYS A 100 35.72 -1.72 7.38
N GLU A 101 35.83 -1.48 6.08
CA GLU A 101 36.14 -0.16 5.50
C GLU A 101 35.10 0.89 5.89
N PHE A 102 33.81 0.57 5.75
CA PHE A 102 32.72 1.45 6.15
C PHE A 102 32.80 1.77 7.65
N LYS A 103 32.98 0.74 8.49
CA LYS A 103 33.08 0.88 9.94
C LYS A 103 34.26 1.75 10.38
N SER A 104 35.41 1.63 9.70
CA SER A 104 36.59 2.44 10.00
C SER A 104 36.46 3.89 9.54
N LYS A 105 35.87 4.11 8.35
CA LYS A 105 35.80 5.44 7.72
C LYS A 105 34.67 6.29 8.31
N PHE A 106 33.53 5.69 8.66
CA PHE A 106 32.32 6.39 9.10
C PHE A 106 31.89 5.95 10.50
N LYS A 107 32.78 6.17 11.47
CA LYS A 107 32.62 5.70 12.85
C LYS A 107 31.35 6.23 13.54
N SER A 108 31.01 7.51 13.36
CA SER A 108 29.80 8.09 13.97
C SER A 108 28.51 7.44 13.48
N THR A 109 28.45 7.05 12.20
CA THR A 109 27.32 6.29 11.64
C THR A 109 27.33 4.84 12.14
N TYR A 110 28.51 4.23 12.26
CA TYR A 110 28.65 2.87 12.79
C TYR A 110 28.25 2.76 14.27
N ASP A 111 28.60 3.76 15.09
CA ASP A 111 28.31 3.78 16.52
C ASP A 111 26.80 3.69 16.82
N TYR A 112 25.94 4.10 15.88
CA TYR A 112 24.47 3.96 15.99
C TYR A 112 23.99 2.49 16.04
N TYR A 113 24.66 1.58 15.33
CA TYR A 113 24.21 0.18 15.17
C TYR A 113 25.28 -0.86 15.55
N LYS A 114 26.37 -0.45 16.20
CA LYS A 114 27.60 -1.22 16.49
C LYS A 114 27.38 -2.64 17.04
N GLU A 115 26.25 -2.92 17.68
CA GLU A 115 25.87 -4.23 18.24
C GLU A 115 24.40 -4.60 17.98
N ASP A 116 23.70 -3.82 17.15
CA ASP A 116 22.26 -3.95 16.94
C ASP A 116 21.97 -4.14 15.44
N ASN A 117 21.84 -5.40 15.05
CA ASN A 117 21.54 -5.75 13.66
C ASN A 117 20.13 -5.28 13.24
N ILE A 118 19.20 -5.06 14.17
CA ILE A 118 17.87 -4.52 13.86
C ILE A 118 18.00 -3.05 13.49
N LYS A 119 18.77 -2.26 14.24
CA LYS A 119 19.09 -0.86 13.86
C LYS A 119 19.84 -0.79 12.54
N ARG A 120 20.76 -1.72 12.28
CA ARG A 120 21.45 -1.80 10.97
C ARG A 120 20.44 -2.04 9.83
N LEU A 121 19.48 -2.94 10.01
CA LEU A 121 18.41 -3.19 9.03
C LEU A 121 17.52 -1.96 8.84
N GLN A 122 17.13 -1.29 9.91
CA GLN A 122 16.33 -0.07 9.85
C GLN A 122 17.04 1.04 9.07
N LEU A 123 18.33 1.25 9.34
CA LEU A 123 19.15 2.21 8.61
C LEU A 123 19.26 1.83 7.12
N ALA A 124 19.51 0.55 6.82
CA ALA A 124 19.59 0.06 5.45
C ALA A 124 18.26 0.25 4.69
N THR A 125 17.12 0.03 5.36
CA THR A 125 15.79 0.24 4.80
C THR A 125 15.54 1.72 4.50
N LYS A 126 15.84 2.61 5.46
CA LYS A 126 15.72 4.06 5.26
C LYS A 126 16.64 4.59 4.17
N LEU A 127 17.82 4.01 4.01
CA LEU A 127 18.73 4.36 2.92
C LEU A 127 18.25 3.87 1.57
N ALA A 128 17.69 2.66 1.49
CA ALA A 128 17.07 2.17 0.26
C ALA A 128 15.92 3.09 -0.18
N ASP A 129 15.05 3.49 0.75
CA ASP A 129 13.97 4.46 0.52
C ASP A 129 14.53 5.80 0.02
N LEU A 130 15.60 6.29 0.65
CA LEU A 130 16.22 7.56 0.31
C LEU A 130 16.87 7.55 -1.07
N PHE A 131 17.54 6.46 -1.45
CA PHE A 131 18.13 6.31 -2.78
C PHE A 131 17.08 6.18 -3.87
N ASP A 132 15.94 5.52 -3.60
CA ASP A 132 14.80 5.54 -4.51
C ASP A 132 14.26 6.97 -4.69
N GLN A 133 14.11 7.73 -3.60
CA GLN A 133 13.71 9.13 -3.66
C GLN A 133 14.72 10.01 -4.41
N TYR A 134 16.03 9.83 -4.20
CA TYR A 134 17.06 10.56 -4.95
C TYR A 134 17.00 10.22 -6.44
N SER A 135 16.79 8.95 -6.79
CA SER A 135 16.62 8.54 -8.18
C SER A 135 15.45 9.28 -8.85
N ILE A 136 14.42 9.68 -8.10
CA ILE A 136 13.25 10.42 -8.62
C ILE A 136 13.46 11.94 -8.58
N TYR A 137 13.86 12.50 -7.43
CA TYR A 137 13.82 13.94 -7.16
C TYR A 137 15.19 14.62 -7.24
N ARG A 138 16.29 13.88 -7.15
CA ARG A 138 17.68 14.38 -7.23
C ARG A 138 18.55 13.46 -8.11
N PRO A 139 18.16 13.23 -9.37
CA PRO A 139 18.93 12.36 -10.27
C PRO A 139 20.35 12.88 -10.50
N ASP A 140 20.56 14.20 -10.37
CA ASP A 140 21.86 14.86 -10.44
C ASP A 140 22.86 14.33 -9.41
N TYR A 141 22.40 14.01 -8.17
CA TYR A 141 23.26 13.45 -7.14
C TYR A 141 23.73 12.05 -7.51
N ILE A 142 22.80 11.20 -7.97
CA ILE A 142 23.08 9.83 -8.39
C ILE A 142 24.07 9.81 -9.57
N LEU A 143 23.86 10.66 -10.59
CA LEU A 143 24.77 10.78 -11.74
C LEU A 143 26.18 11.21 -11.33
N GLN A 144 26.30 12.17 -10.40
CA GLN A 144 27.58 12.61 -9.87
C GLN A 144 28.26 11.50 -9.07
N TRP A 145 27.51 10.77 -8.24
CA TRP A 145 28.01 9.63 -7.47
C TRP A 145 28.44 8.45 -8.34
N ASN A 146 27.74 8.17 -9.45
CA ASN A 146 28.15 7.16 -10.43
C ASN A 146 29.52 7.46 -11.05
N GLN A 147 29.90 8.75 -11.12
CA GLN A 147 31.23 9.20 -11.57
C GLN A 147 32.23 9.34 -10.41
N ASN A 148 31.88 8.91 -9.20
CA ASN A 148 32.63 9.12 -7.96
C ASN A 148 32.94 10.60 -7.64
N LYS A 149 32.06 11.53 -8.07
CA LYS A 149 32.18 12.96 -7.79
C LYS A 149 31.31 13.37 -6.60
N GLU A 150 31.66 14.48 -5.95
CA GLU A 150 30.85 15.05 -4.87
C GLU A 150 29.59 15.66 -5.45
N ALA A 151 28.46 15.42 -4.79
CA ALA A 151 27.22 16.08 -5.14
C ALA A 151 27.19 17.54 -4.68
N ASN A 152 26.51 18.42 -5.41
CA ASN A 152 26.33 19.81 -5.00
C ASN A 152 25.27 19.94 -3.88
N VAL A 153 25.64 19.48 -2.68
CA VAL A 153 24.81 19.55 -1.46
C VAL A 153 25.14 20.81 -0.66
N LYS A 154 24.16 21.29 0.12
CA LYS A 154 24.39 22.38 1.08
C LYS A 154 25.48 21.97 2.08
N SER A 155 26.33 22.91 2.49
CA SER A 155 27.48 22.66 3.38
C SER A 155 27.13 21.88 4.65
N ALA A 156 25.96 22.16 5.25
CA ALA A 156 25.46 21.47 6.44
C ALA A 156 25.26 19.95 6.25
N TYR A 157 25.08 19.48 5.01
CA TYR A 157 24.85 18.07 4.68
C TYR A 157 26.06 17.37 4.07
N LYS A 158 27.20 18.06 3.93
CA LYS A 158 28.40 17.51 3.28
C LYS A 158 28.94 16.25 3.97
N PHE A 159 28.87 16.22 5.30
CA PHE A 159 29.21 15.02 6.07
C PHE A 159 28.31 13.82 5.72
N HIS A 160 27.00 14.05 5.55
CA HIS A 160 26.05 12.98 5.24
C HIS A 160 26.16 12.50 3.78
N GLU A 161 26.46 13.41 2.87
CA GLU A 161 26.71 13.09 1.46
C GLU A 161 27.88 12.13 1.30
N GLU A 162 28.97 12.30 2.07
CA GLU A 162 30.18 11.51 1.87
C GLU A 162 29.96 10.01 2.08
N TRP A 163 29.30 9.64 3.19
CA TRP A 163 29.05 8.24 3.49
C TRP A 163 27.90 7.66 2.67
N GLN A 164 26.88 8.47 2.33
CA GLN A 164 25.81 8.03 1.43
C GLN A 164 26.35 7.73 0.04
N ARG A 165 27.20 8.60 -0.50
CA ARG A 165 27.92 8.39 -1.76
C ARG A 165 28.76 7.12 -1.72
N TYR A 166 29.54 6.90 -0.66
CA TYR A 166 30.32 5.66 -0.53
C TYR A 166 29.42 4.42 -0.61
N VAL A 167 28.30 4.41 0.13
CA VAL A 167 27.35 3.29 0.08
C VAL A 167 26.77 3.12 -1.33
N TRP A 168 26.39 4.20 -2.00
CA TRP A 168 25.86 4.14 -3.36
C TRP A 168 26.88 3.60 -4.38
N THR A 169 28.13 4.09 -4.33
CA THR A 169 29.23 3.58 -5.17
C THR A 169 29.44 2.08 -4.94
N GLU A 170 29.41 1.62 -3.69
CA GLU A 170 29.52 0.21 -3.36
C GLU A 170 28.33 -0.62 -3.87
N VAL A 171 27.11 -0.10 -3.77
CA VAL A 171 25.92 -0.71 -4.38
C VAL A 171 26.13 -0.87 -5.89
N LYS A 172 26.62 0.17 -6.57
CA LYS A 172 26.87 0.18 -8.01
C LYS A 172 27.93 -0.87 -8.40
N ASN A 173 28.99 -0.97 -7.62
CA ASN A 173 30.07 -1.95 -7.81
C ASN A 173 29.59 -3.40 -7.64
N ILE A 174 28.61 -3.66 -6.77
CA ILE A 174 28.03 -5.00 -6.56
C ILE A 174 27.05 -5.35 -7.68
N ILE A 175 26.16 -4.44 -8.05
CA ILE A 175 25.09 -4.72 -9.03
C ILE A 175 25.64 -4.79 -10.47
N GLN A 176 26.65 -3.97 -10.80
CA GLN A 176 27.31 -3.91 -12.12
C GLN A 176 26.35 -3.81 -13.32
N LYS A 177 25.19 -3.17 -13.10
CA LYS A 177 24.19 -2.89 -14.13
C LYS A 177 23.80 -1.42 -14.10
N GLN A 178 23.14 -0.97 -15.16
CA GLN A 178 22.57 0.37 -15.22
C GLN A 178 21.55 0.57 -14.10
N ASP A 179 21.67 1.71 -13.42
CA ASP A 179 20.71 2.10 -12.39
C ASP A 179 19.50 2.80 -13.00
N ASN A 180 18.53 3.12 -12.15
CA ASN A 180 17.29 3.75 -12.56
C ASN A 180 17.50 5.11 -13.22
N VAL A 181 18.54 5.88 -12.86
CA VAL A 181 18.81 7.20 -13.44
C VAL A 181 19.51 7.05 -14.79
N GLU A 182 20.49 6.16 -14.90
CA GLU A 182 21.13 5.85 -16.20
C GLU A 182 20.13 5.29 -17.22
N ASN A 183 19.21 4.43 -16.78
CA ASN A 183 18.15 3.92 -17.65
C ASN A 183 17.22 5.03 -18.15
N ARG A 184 16.98 6.07 -17.33
CA ARG A 184 16.20 7.25 -17.75
C ARG A 184 16.92 8.03 -18.82
N GLU A 185 18.19 8.39 -18.60
CA GLU A 185 19.01 9.10 -19.59
C GLU A 185 19.06 8.32 -20.91
N TYR A 186 19.29 7.00 -20.84
CA TYR A 186 19.29 6.13 -22.01
C TYR A 186 17.93 6.13 -22.75
N LEU A 187 16.81 6.10 -22.02
CA LEU A 187 15.49 6.19 -22.64
C LEU A 187 15.31 7.54 -23.34
N LEU A 188 15.64 8.65 -22.68
CA LEU A 188 15.49 9.99 -23.24
C LEU A 188 16.33 10.17 -24.51
N ASP A 189 17.59 9.72 -24.50
CA ASP A 189 18.47 9.79 -25.67
C ASP A 189 17.93 8.96 -26.85
N ASN A 190 17.38 7.78 -26.58
CA ASN A 190 16.78 6.95 -27.63
C ASN A 190 15.45 7.53 -28.15
N LEU A 191 14.64 8.16 -27.30
CA LEU A 191 13.42 8.85 -27.72
C LEU A 191 13.71 10.02 -28.67
N LYS A 192 14.90 10.65 -28.56
CA LYS A 192 15.35 11.71 -29.48
C LYS A 192 15.88 11.15 -30.80
N ASN A 193 16.76 10.15 -30.72
CA ASN A 193 17.65 9.81 -31.83
C ASN A 193 17.35 8.48 -32.54
N ASN A 194 16.60 7.57 -31.92
CA ASN A 194 16.42 6.21 -32.42
C ASN A 194 15.12 6.05 -33.22
N LYS A 195 15.21 6.14 -34.55
CA LYS A 195 14.06 6.05 -35.46
C LYS A 195 13.31 4.72 -35.38
N GLU A 196 14.01 3.61 -35.14
CA GLU A 196 13.38 2.29 -35.03
C GLU A 196 12.53 2.20 -33.75
N LEU A 197 13.09 2.65 -32.62
CA LEU A 197 12.37 2.71 -31.36
C LEU A 197 11.12 3.58 -31.47
N ILE A 198 11.26 4.76 -32.07
CA ILE A 198 10.15 5.67 -32.34
C ILE A 198 9.05 4.97 -33.16
N GLY A 199 9.43 4.21 -34.19
CA GLY A 199 8.48 3.42 -34.99
C GLY A 199 7.72 2.36 -34.18
N ARG A 200 8.40 1.68 -33.25
CA ARG A 200 7.78 0.70 -32.34
C ARG A 200 6.85 1.36 -31.32
N ILE A 201 7.24 2.49 -30.74
CA ILE A 201 6.39 3.24 -29.81
C ILE A 201 5.11 3.69 -30.52
N LYS A 202 5.22 4.17 -31.77
CA LYS A 202 4.08 4.56 -32.61
C LYS A 202 3.13 3.41 -32.93
N SER A 203 3.64 2.18 -33.05
CA SER A 203 2.81 1.01 -33.35
C SER A 203 2.08 0.50 -32.11
N VAL A 204 2.68 0.64 -30.93
CA VAL A 204 2.10 0.24 -29.64
C VAL A 204 1.13 1.30 -29.11
N PHE A 205 1.59 2.54 -28.96
CA PHE A 205 0.81 3.63 -28.38
C PHE A 205 0.24 4.53 -29.47
N LYS A 206 -1.01 4.30 -29.84
CA LYS A 206 -1.69 5.19 -30.79
C LYS A 206 -2.18 6.48 -30.14
N ARG A 207 -2.71 6.36 -28.92
CA ARG A 207 -3.21 7.45 -28.10
C ARG A 207 -3.02 7.10 -26.62
N ILE A 208 -2.65 8.09 -25.83
CA ILE A 208 -2.53 7.99 -24.37
C ILE A 208 -3.40 9.09 -23.77
N SER A 209 -4.39 8.70 -22.97
CA SER A 209 -5.28 9.64 -22.29
C SER A 209 -4.97 9.66 -20.80
N ILE A 210 -4.59 10.81 -20.25
CA ILE A 210 -4.33 11.02 -18.83
C ILE A 210 -5.60 11.56 -18.20
N PHE A 211 -6.16 10.85 -17.20
CA PHE A 211 -7.48 11.18 -16.67
C PHE A 211 -7.48 11.43 -15.15
N GLY A 212 -8.16 12.51 -14.76
CA GLY A 212 -8.40 12.89 -13.37
C GLY A 212 -7.20 13.58 -12.72
N PHE A 213 -7.13 13.48 -11.39
CA PHE A 213 -5.98 13.95 -10.64
C PHE A 213 -4.88 12.90 -10.64
N SER A 214 -3.79 13.20 -11.31
CA SER A 214 -2.59 12.38 -11.28
C SER A 214 -1.41 13.18 -10.74
N VAL A 215 -0.82 12.70 -9.64
CA VAL A 215 0.51 13.12 -9.20
C VAL A 215 1.56 12.56 -10.15
N PHE A 216 2.34 13.45 -10.75
CA PHE A 216 3.43 13.12 -11.64
C PHE A 216 4.75 13.54 -11.01
N THR A 217 5.80 12.77 -11.27
CA THR A 217 7.17 13.21 -11.01
C THR A 217 7.64 14.11 -12.16
N PRO A 218 8.68 14.95 -11.97
CA PRO A 218 9.23 15.75 -13.06
C PRO A 218 9.56 14.92 -14.31
N PHE A 219 10.13 13.72 -14.11
CA PHE A 219 10.45 12.81 -15.20
C PHE A 219 9.22 12.32 -15.99
N HIS A 220 8.09 12.06 -15.33
CA HIS A 220 6.85 11.72 -16.02
C HIS A 220 6.42 12.84 -16.95
N LEU A 221 6.44 14.09 -16.45
CA LEU A 221 6.01 15.25 -17.22
C LEU A 221 6.96 15.53 -18.38
N GLU A 222 8.27 15.38 -18.18
CA GLU A 222 9.25 15.48 -19.25
C GLU A 222 8.91 14.50 -20.40
N VAL A 223 8.70 13.22 -20.07
CA VAL A 223 8.32 12.19 -21.06
C VAL A 223 6.98 12.50 -21.73
N PHE A 224 5.94 12.83 -20.96
CA PHE A 224 4.58 13.00 -21.47
C PHE A 224 4.33 14.31 -22.22
N LEU A 225 5.05 15.38 -21.89
CA LEU A 225 4.86 16.70 -22.50
C LEU A 225 5.89 17.02 -23.58
N GLU A 226 7.11 16.49 -23.49
CA GLU A 226 8.20 16.87 -24.41
C GLU A 226 8.48 15.79 -25.45
N TYR A 227 8.44 14.51 -25.07
CA TYR A 227 8.85 13.42 -25.97
C TYR A 227 7.67 12.73 -26.65
N LEU A 228 6.66 12.30 -25.89
CA LEU A 228 5.54 11.53 -26.44
C LEU A 228 4.63 12.29 -27.43
N PRO A 229 4.37 13.61 -27.30
CA PRO A 229 3.46 14.30 -28.23
C PRO A 229 3.93 14.33 -29.68
N GLY A 230 5.24 14.22 -29.94
CA GLY A 230 5.80 14.05 -31.29
C GLY A 230 5.60 12.64 -31.87
N LEU A 231 5.20 11.68 -31.02
CA LEU A 231 5.12 10.26 -31.35
C LEU A 231 3.68 9.74 -31.35
N THR A 232 2.86 10.17 -30.39
CA THR A 232 1.50 9.67 -30.16
C THR A 232 0.58 10.81 -29.75
N ASP A 233 -0.73 10.61 -29.83
CA ASP A 233 -1.68 11.62 -29.34
C ASP A 233 -1.75 11.53 -27.81
N VAL A 234 -1.36 12.61 -27.13
CA VAL A 234 -1.35 12.68 -25.66
C VAL A 234 -2.41 13.67 -25.21
N ASN A 235 -3.44 13.17 -24.52
CA ASN A 235 -4.57 13.97 -24.09
C ASN A 235 -4.63 14.03 -22.56
N PHE A 236 -4.59 15.22 -21.98
CA PHE A 236 -4.75 15.45 -20.55
C PHE A 236 -6.21 15.85 -20.26
N TYR A 237 -6.85 15.16 -19.32
CA TYR A 237 -8.20 15.45 -18.81
C TYR A 237 -8.09 15.69 -17.30
N LEU A 238 -7.85 16.95 -16.93
CA LEU A 238 -7.45 17.32 -15.57
C LEU A 238 -8.59 17.99 -14.82
N PHE A 239 -8.84 17.54 -13.60
CA PHE A 239 -9.83 18.17 -12.72
C PHE A 239 -9.21 19.38 -12.01
N ASN A 240 -9.82 20.55 -12.15
CA ASN A 240 -9.49 21.75 -11.38
C ASN A 240 -10.74 22.25 -10.61
N PRO A 241 -10.70 22.31 -9.27
CA PRO A 241 -11.84 22.77 -8.47
C PRO A 241 -12.18 24.25 -8.69
N ALA A 242 -11.21 25.08 -9.09
CA ALA A 242 -11.39 26.50 -9.35
C ALA A 242 -10.78 26.85 -10.72
N PRO A 243 -11.53 26.63 -11.81
CA PRO A 243 -11.02 26.78 -13.16
C PRO A 243 -11.06 28.22 -13.69
N GLU A 244 -11.88 29.09 -13.09
CA GLU A 244 -11.99 30.51 -13.51
C GLU A 244 -10.84 31.37 -12.98
N ASP A 245 -10.23 30.99 -11.84
CA ASP A 245 -9.14 31.73 -11.21
C ASP A 245 -7.90 30.86 -10.99
N TYR A 246 -6.72 31.43 -11.28
CA TYR A 246 -5.45 30.82 -10.89
C TYR A 246 -5.19 31.06 -9.39
N TRP A 247 -5.69 30.16 -8.55
CA TRP A 247 -5.52 30.16 -7.10
C TRP A 247 -4.09 29.78 -6.63
N LEU A 248 -3.14 29.72 -7.56
CA LEU A 248 -1.75 29.34 -7.32
C LEU A 248 -0.95 30.56 -6.85
N GLN A 249 -0.58 30.62 -5.58
CA GLN A 249 0.41 31.60 -5.12
C GLN A 249 1.77 31.33 -5.78
N ASP A 250 2.52 32.39 -6.09
CA ASP A 250 3.89 32.37 -6.61
C ASP A 250 4.07 31.74 -8.00
N ILE A 251 3.20 32.10 -8.94
CA ILE A 251 3.43 31.78 -10.37
C ILE A 251 4.71 32.50 -10.86
N PRO A 252 5.67 31.79 -11.49
CA PRO A 252 6.87 32.41 -12.06
C PRO A 252 6.54 33.50 -13.09
N GLU A 253 7.37 34.55 -13.17
CA GLU A 253 7.14 35.69 -14.09
C GLU A 253 6.99 35.27 -15.56
N LYS A 254 7.75 34.27 -16.01
CA LYS A 254 7.61 33.72 -17.38
C LYS A 254 6.22 33.17 -17.63
N THR A 255 5.68 32.41 -16.68
CA THR A 255 4.34 31.82 -16.74
C THR A 255 3.26 32.89 -16.65
N LYS A 256 3.48 33.95 -15.85
CA LYS A 256 2.60 35.13 -15.82
C LYS A 256 2.52 35.80 -17.21
N VAL A 257 3.66 36.04 -17.85
CA VAL A 257 3.69 36.64 -19.21
C VAL A 257 3.00 35.75 -20.25
N LEU A 258 3.12 34.43 -20.16
CA LEU A 258 2.42 33.49 -21.04
C LEU A 258 0.90 33.51 -20.83
N ILE A 259 0.45 33.56 -19.57
CA ILE A 259 -0.97 33.70 -19.22
C ILE A 259 -1.50 35.07 -19.67
N GLU A 260 -0.75 36.15 -19.43
CA GLU A 260 -1.07 37.53 -19.85
C GLU A 260 -1.24 37.62 -21.37
N ARG A 261 -0.34 36.99 -22.15
CA ARG A 261 -0.44 36.95 -23.63
C ARG A 261 -1.68 36.23 -24.14
N ARG A 262 -2.23 35.27 -23.38
CA ARG A 262 -3.35 34.42 -23.81
C ARG A 262 -4.71 34.89 -23.25
N TYR A 263 -4.74 35.52 -22.08
CA TYR A 263 -5.97 35.91 -21.37
C TYR A 263 -6.10 37.42 -21.07
N GLY A 264 -5.09 38.24 -21.40
CA GLY A 264 -5.11 39.72 -21.26
C GLY A 264 -4.68 40.26 -19.89
N GLU A 265 -4.50 41.58 -19.78
CA GLU A 265 -3.96 42.29 -18.60
C GLU A 265 -4.82 42.17 -17.33
N MET A 266 -6.13 41.91 -17.46
CA MET A 266 -7.08 41.77 -16.33
C MET A 266 -6.78 40.56 -15.41
N SER A 267 -5.91 39.66 -15.85
CA SER A 267 -5.47 38.48 -15.08
C SER A 267 -4.52 38.82 -13.91
N LYS A 268 -3.90 40.01 -13.90
CA LYS A 268 -2.90 40.40 -12.90
C LYS A 268 -3.49 40.69 -11.51
N GLU A 269 -4.69 41.28 -11.45
CA GLU A 269 -5.41 41.50 -10.19
C GLU A 269 -5.97 40.18 -9.60
N LEU A 270 -6.44 39.27 -10.47
CA LEU A 270 -6.92 37.94 -10.07
C LEU A 270 -5.81 37.11 -9.40
N LEU A 271 -4.58 37.21 -9.89
CA LEU A 271 -3.39 36.53 -9.32
C LEU A 271 -2.99 37.01 -7.91
N LEU A 272 -3.44 38.20 -7.50
CA LEU A 272 -3.08 38.84 -6.22
C LEU A 272 -4.18 38.73 -5.16
N THR A 273 -5.37 38.25 -5.54
CA THR A 273 -6.47 38.09 -4.57
C THR A 273 -6.27 36.83 -3.74
N SER A 274 -5.99 37.03 -2.45
CA SER A 274 -6.01 36.00 -1.41
C SER A 274 -7.28 35.13 -1.50
N GLY A 275 -7.12 33.90 -2.02
CA GLY A 275 -8.20 33.01 -2.42
C GLY A 275 -8.96 32.32 -1.27
N ASN A 276 -9.82 31.38 -1.65
CA ASN A 276 -10.61 30.57 -0.71
C ASN A 276 -9.71 29.80 0.27
N LYS A 277 -9.95 29.96 1.58
CA LYS A 277 -9.11 29.35 2.63
C LYS A 277 -9.11 27.82 2.61
N LEU A 278 -10.24 27.19 2.29
CA LEU A 278 -10.33 25.73 2.19
C LEU A 278 -9.46 25.24 1.04
N LEU A 279 -9.54 25.89 -0.12
CA LEU A 279 -8.75 25.55 -1.29
C LEU A 279 -7.24 25.72 -1.00
N MET A 280 -6.83 26.85 -0.41
CA MET A 280 -5.41 27.10 -0.11
C MET A 280 -4.83 26.11 0.91
N ASN A 281 -5.62 25.68 1.90
CA ASN A 281 -5.13 24.80 2.97
C ASN A 281 -5.18 23.32 2.60
N LEU A 282 -6.22 22.88 1.89
CA LEU A 282 -6.48 21.47 1.60
C LEU A 282 -5.94 21.02 0.24
N ALA A 283 -5.83 21.91 -0.75
CA ALA A 283 -5.45 21.53 -2.11
C ALA A 283 -3.94 21.67 -2.41
N LYS A 284 -3.07 21.55 -1.39
CA LYS A 284 -1.61 21.73 -1.54
C LYS A 284 -0.99 20.86 -2.64
N THR A 285 -1.33 19.56 -2.66
CA THR A 285 -0.79 18.63 -3.67
C THR A 285 -1.27 18.98 -5.08
N ALA A 286 -2.56 19.33 -5.23
CA ALA A 286 -3.08 19.78 -6.52
C ALA A 286 -2.41 21.09 -6.96
N LYS A 287 -2.17 22.02 -6.04
CA LYS A 287 -1.47 23.29 -6.28
C LYS A 287 -0.08 23.03 -6.88
N GLU A 288 0.71 22.19 -6.22
CA GLU A 288 2.07 21.85 -6.66
C GLU A 288 2.06 21.19 -8.04
N MET A 289 1.15 20.25 -8.27
CA MET A 289 1.02 19.57 -9.56
C MET A 289 0.68 20.54 -10.70
N TYR A 290 -0.30 21.42 -10.49
CA TYR A 290 -0.67 22.45 -11.46
C TYR A 290 0.46 23.47 -11.70
N LEU A 291 1.21 23.84 -10.67
CA LEU A 291 2.38 24.71 -10.82
C LEU A 291 3.43 24.09 -11.75
N ILE A 292 3.74 22.80 -11.59
CA ILE A 292 4.71 22.12 -12.45
C ILE A 292 4.20 22.06 -13.90
N LEU A 293 2.91 21.74 -14.10
CA LEU A 293 2.32 21.72 -15.45
C LEU A 293 2.32 23.08 -16.14
N LEU A 294 1.93 24.14 -15.42
CA LEU A 294 1.86 25.49 -15.98
C LEU A 294 3.24 26.08 -16.25
N ASN A 295 4.28 25.59 -15.59
CA ASN A 295 5.66 25.95 -15.92
C ASN A 295 6.15 25.33 -17.23
N ASN A 296 5.42 24.38 -17.82
CA ASN A 296 5.77 23.77 -19.10
C ASN A 296 5.06 24.50 -20.25
N GLU A 297 5.85 25.09 -21.15
CA GLU A 297 5.32 25.88 -22.28
C GLU A 297 4.46 25.05 -23.23
N SER A 298 4.83 23.79 -23.49
CA SER A 298 4.05 22.88 -24.35
C SER A 298 2.66 22.64 -23.79
N PHE A 299 2.55 22.43 -22.47
CA PHE A 299 1.25 22.28 -21.81
C PHE A 299 0.39 23.54 -21.94
N VAL A 300 0.96 24.71 -21.62
CA VAL A 300 0.22 25.99 -21.67
C VAL A 300 -0.26 26.34 -23.07
N ASN A 301 0.55 26.06 -24.09
CA ASN A 301 0.18 26.31 -25.49
C ASN A 301 -0.96 25.41 -25.98
N ASN A 302 -1.07 24.19 -25.45
CA ASN A 302 -2.07 23.19 -25.85
C ASN A 302 -3.27 23.06 -24.89
N LEU A 303 -3.42 24.00 -23.94
CA LEU A 303 -4.65 24.13 -23.17
C LEU A 303 -5.82 24.44 -24.11
N ASP A 304 -6.88 23.64 -24.03
CA ASP A 304 -8.11 23.92 -24.76
C ASP A 304 -8.86 25.09 -24.11
N ASN A 305 -9.51 25.90 -24.93
CA ASN A 305 -10.37 27.00 -24.50
C ASN A 305 -11.84 26.55 -24.35
N GLU A 306 -12.19 25.32 -24.73
CA GLU A 306 -13.54 24.79 -24.53
C GLU A 306 -13.90 24.78 -23.04
N THR A 307 -14.97 25.51 -22.69
CA THR A 307 -15.47 25.62 -21.32
C THR A 307 -16.24 24.37 -20.93
N LEU A 308 -15.52 23.33 -20.49
CA LEU A 308 -16.10 22.15 -19.84
C LEU A 308 -16.52 22.45 -18.39
N LEU A 309 -17.05 23.64 -18.11
CA LEU A 309 -17.30 24.12 -16.75
C LEU A 309 -18.71 23.77 -16.30
N SER A 310 -18.85 23.40 -15.03
CA SER A 310 -20.13 23.10 -14.40
C SER A 310 -20.33 24.05 -13.22
N LYS A 311 -21.02 25.18 -13.44
CA LYS A 311 -21.22 26.17 -12.38
C LYS A 311 -22.05 25.54 -11.24
N PRO A 312 -21.54 25.49 -10.00
CA PRO A 312 -22.31 24.99 -8.88
C PRO A 312 -23.59 25.81 -8.70
N GLY A 313 -24.66 25.16 -8.22
CA GLY A 313 -25.88 25.87 -7.87
C GLY A 313 -25.69 26.81 -6.67
N ASN A 314 -26.74 27.55 -6.30
CA ASN A 314 -26.75 28.41 -5.11
C ASN A 314 -27.93 28.11 -4.18
N ARG A 315 -28.41 26.86 -4.20
CA ARG A 315 -29.68 26.46 -3.54
C ARG A 315 -29.48 25.85 -2.16
N THR A 316 -28.38 25.14 -1.96
CA THR A 316 -28.06 24.43 -0.73
C THR A 316 -26.79 24.98 -0.11
N LEU A 317 -26.59 24.75 1.19
CA LEU A 317 -25.36 25.10 1.88
C LEU A 317 -24.14 24.47 1.22
N LEU A 318 -24.23 23.19 0.84
CA LEU A 318 -23.18 22.50 0.10
C LEU A 318 -22.85 23.20 -1.23
N ASN A 319 -23.87 23.57 -2.00
CA ASN A 319 -23.67 24.21 -3.30
C ASN A 319 -23.05 25.61 -3.16
N ILE A 320 -23.41 26.36 -2.10
CA ILE A 320 -22.79 27.66 -1.81
C ILE A 320 -21.30 27.48 -1.52
N ILE A 321 -20.92 26.50 -0.69
CA ILE A 321 -19.50 26.21 -0.40
C ILE A 321 -18.77 25.80 -1.69
N GLN A 322 -19.38 24.94 -2.51
CA GLN A 322 -18.81 24.56 -3.80
C GLN A 322 -18.66 25.75 -4.75
N SER A 323 -19.64 26.67 -4.78
CA SER A 323 -19.57 27.89 -5.58
C SER A 323 -18.48 28.84 -5.08
N ASP A 324 -18.29 28.96 -3.76
CA ASP A 324 -17.22 29.78 -3.17
C ASP A 324 -15.84 29.20 -3.48
N ILE A 325 -15.71 27.87 -3.58
CA ILE A 325 -14.47 27.20 -4.02
C ILE A 325 -14.27 27.44 -5.52
N TYR A 326 -15.29 27.20 -6.34
CA TYR A 326 -15.24 27.34 -7.81
C TYR A 326 -14.81 28.74 -8.25
N ASN A 327 -15.36 29.78 -7.62
CA ASN A 327 -15.03 31.18 -7.90
C ASN A 327 -13.81 31.68 -7.11
N ASN A 328 -13.14 30.82 -6.32
CA ASN A 328 -12.00 31.16 -5.46
C ASN A 328 -12.25 32.38 -4.52
N VAL A 329 -13.50 32.58 -4.08
CA VAL A 329 -13.90 33.77 -3.31
C VAL A 329 -13.66 33.55 -1.81
N LYS A 330 -13.26 34.61 -1.11
CA LYS A 330 -13.27 34.62 0.36
C LYS A 330 -14.70 34.55 0.89
N PRO A 331 -14.98 33.74 1.92
CA PRO A 331 -16.26 33.79 2.59
C PRO A 331 -16.55 35.24 3.02
N LYS A 332 -17.72 35.77 2.64
CA LYS A 332 -18.14 37.13 3.01
C LYS A 332 -18.38 37.18 4.51
N THR A 333 -17.36 37.55 5.29
CA THR A 333 -17.47 37.77 6.73
C THR A 333 -18.52 38.85 7.00
N GLY A 334 -19.58 38.51 7.74
CA GLY A 334 -20.62 39.45 8.16
C GLY A 334 -21.97 39.36 7.44
N LYS A 335 -22.14 38.48 6.44
CA LYS A 335 -23.49 38.13 5.94
C LYS A 335 -24.10 37.04 6.82
N SER A 336 -25.26 37.32 7.41
CA SER A 336 -26.09 36.31 8.07
C SER A 336 -26.45 35.22 7.07
N ILE A 337 -25.96 33.99 7.29
CA ILE A 337 -26.42 32.81 6.56
C ILE A 337 -27.86 32.55 7.02
N ASN A 338 -28.79 32.46 6.08
CA ASN A 338 -30.20 32.24 6.40
C ASN A 338 -30.36 30.91 7.16
N ALA A 339 -31.14 30.88 8.24
CA ALA A 339 -31.32 29.69 9.07
C ALA A 339 -31.89 28.49 8.29
N SER A 340 -32.66 28.77 7.22
CA SER A 340 -33.18 27.74 6.32
C SER A 340 -32.08 27.00 5.54
N LEU A 341 -30.95 27.63 5.24
CA LEU A 341 -29.82 27.00 4.56
C LEU A 341 -29.03 26.07 5.49
N ILE A 342 -28.97 26.40 6.78
CA ILE A 342 -28.26 25.59 7.78
C ILE A 342 -28.99 24.25 8.00
N ASN A 343 -30.32 24.26 7.89
CA ASN A 343 -31.17 23.09 8.14
C ASN A 343 -31.59 22.37 6.85
N ASP A 344 -30.93 22.62 5.72
CA ASP A 344 -31.29 22.02 4.43
C ASP A 344 -30.88 20.54 4.30
N GLY A 345 -30.04 20.05 5.21
CA GLY A 345 -29.56 18.66 5.25
C GLY A 345 -28.50 18.30 4.21
N SER A 346 -28.00 19.27 3.42
CA SER A 346 -26.98 19.05 2.40
C SER A 346 -25.57 18.85 2.98
N LEU A 347 -25.31 19.46 4.14
CA LEU A 347 -24.12 19.27 4.95
C LEU A 347 -24.57 19.05 6.39
N SER A 348 -24.12 17.97 7.01
CA SER A 348 -24.46 17.63 8.39
C SER A 348 -23.23 17.17 9.14
N VAL A 349 -23.05 17.70 10.34
CA VAL A 349 -21.99 17.28 11.27
C VAL A 349 -22.67 16.59 12.43
N VAL A 350 -22.33 15.32 12.65
CA VAL A 350 -22.94 14.49 13.69
C VAL A 350 -21.84 14.00 14.62
N SER A 351 -22.05 14.20 15.92
CA SER A 351 -21.17 13.67 16.96
C SER A 351 -21.84 12.50 17.65
N ASN A 352 -21.10 11.41 17.84
CA ASN A 352 -21.56 10.20 18.50
C ASN A 352 -20.51 9.73 19.52
N TYR A 353 -20.94 8.91 20.48
CA TYR A 353 -20.08 8.47 21.58
C TYR A 353 -19.15 7.31 21.23
N THR A 354 -19.50 6.48 20.24
CA THR A 354 -18.74 5.28 19.87
C THR A 354 -18.81 5.00 18.36
N PRO A 355 -17.81 4.29 17.78
CA PRO A 355 -17.83 3.85 16.38
C PRO A 355 -19.07 3.01 16.04
N MET A 356 -19.54 2.17 16.97
CA MET A 356 -20.79 1.41 16.81
C MET A 356 -21.97 2.35 16.59
N ARG A 357 -22.11 3.37 17.46
CA ARG A 357 -23.21 4.33 17.36
C ARG A 357 -23.11 5.20 16.10
N GLU A 358 -21.90 5.56 15.69
CA GLU A 358 -21.67 6.25 14.41
C GLU A 358 -22.24 5.46 13.22
N VAL A 359 -21.94 4.16 13.16
CA VAL A 359 -22.41 3.28 12.07
C VAL A 359 -23.93 3.09 12.12
N GLU A 360 -24.53 2.94 13.32
CA GLU A 360 -25.99 2.86 13.47
C GLU A 360 -26.71 4.13 12.98
N VAL A 361 -26.19 5.29 13.35
CA VAL A 361 -26.75 6.59 12.94
C VAL A 361 -26.59 6.78 11.43
N LEU A 362 -25.44 6.40 10.87
CA LEU A 362 -25.22 6.38 9.43
C LEU A 362 -26.22 5.46 8.72
N TYR A 363 -26.41 4.23 9.21
CA TYR A 363 -27.34 3.28 8.60
C TYR A 363 -28.76 3.87 8.52
N ASN A 364 -29.25 4.45 9.62
CA ASN A 364 -30.57 5.11 9.66
C ASN A 364 -30.65 6.30 8.70
N TYR A 365 -29.57 7.08 8.59
CA TYR A 365 -29.47 8.19 7.65
C TYR A 365 -29.55 7.69 6.19
N LEU A 366 -28.79 6.66 5.83
CA LEU A 366 -28.79 6.08 4.48
C LEU A 366 -30.17 5.54 4.12
N LEU A 367 -30.82 4.83 5.03
CA LEU A 367 -32.17 4.31 4.83
C LEU A 367 -33.19 5.44 4.57
N LYS A 368 -33.14 6.50 5.38
CA LYS A 368 -33.97 7.69 5.17
C LYS A 368 -33.73 8.35 3.81
N GLN A 369 -32.48 8.42 3.35
CA GLN A 369 -32.13 8.99 2.04
C GLN A 369 -32.67 8.14 0.88
N ILE A 370 -32.62 6.81 1.00
CA ILE A 370 -33.19 5.89 0.02
C ILE A 370 -34.71 6.07 -0.04
N GLU A 371 -35.39 6.14 1.11
CA GLU A 371 -36.86 6.31 1.17
C GLU A 371 -37.32 7.68 0.67
N THR A 372 -36.63 8.75 1.06
CA THR A 372 -37.07 10.13 0.77
C THR A 372 -36.71 10.55 -0.66
N ASN A 373 -35.50 10.24 -1.11
CA ASN A 373 -34.95 10.75 -2.37
C ASN A 373 -34.84 9.68 -3.47
N GLY A 374 -35.14 8.41 -3.18
CA GLY A 374 -35.05 7.32 -4.15
C GLY A 374 -33.62 7.01 -4.59
N TYR A 375 -32.62 7.35 -3.76
CA TYR A 375 -31.22 7.08 -4.07
C TYR A 375 -30.92 5.58 -4.07
N LYS A 376 -30.00 5.18 -4.95
CA LYS A 376 -29.58 3.78 -5.08
C LYS A 376 -28.36 3.51 -4.20
N PRO A 377 -28.12 2.26 -3.77
CA PRO A 377 -26.92 1.89 -3.00
C PRO A 377 -25.59 2.38 -3.60
N ASN A 378 -25.47 2.43 -4.92
CA ASN A 378 -24.27 2.91 -5.62
C ASN A 378 -24.08 4.44 -5.61
N ASP A 379 -25.09 5.21 -5.19
CA ASP A 379 -25.01 6.66 -5.05
C ASP A 379 -24.30 7.08 -3.75
N PHE A 380 -23.99 6.12 -2.87
CA PHE A 380 -23.40 6.34 -1.55
C PHE A 380 -21.94 5.87 -1.47
N ILE A 381 -21.09 6.73 -0.90
CA ILE A 381 -19.74 6.37 -0.46
C ILE A 381 -19.56 6.73 1.01
N VAL A 382 -18.96 5.82 1.76
CA VAL A 382 -18.62 6.01 3.17
C VAL A 382 -17.12 5.86 3.33
N MET A 383 -16.46 6.94 3.74
CA MET A 383 -15.03 6.97 3.98
C MET A 383 -14.75 6.99 5.47
N THR A 384 -13.67 6.34 5.89
CA THR A 384 -13.19 6.36 7.28
C THR A 384 -11.68 6.52 7.33
N SER A 385 -11.18 7.09 8.42
CA SER A 385 -9.75 7.21 8.69
C SER A 385 -9.08 5.84 8.82
N ASN A 386 -9.77 4.85 9.37
CA ASN A 386 -9.28 3.47 9.46
C ASN A 386 -10.41 2.46 9.23
N ILE A 387 -10.39 1.83 8.05
CA ILE A 387 -11.42 0.87 7.63
C ILE A 387 -11.36 -0.46 8.40
N ASP A 388 -10.18 -0.84 8.90
CA ASP A 388 -10.00 -2.08 9.65
C ASP A 388 -10.65 -1.95 11.04
N THR A 389 -10.53 -0.79 11.69
CA THR A 389 -11.21 -0.50 12.96
C THR A 389 -12.73 -0.47 12.82
N TYR A 390 -13.27 0.09 11.72
CA TYR A 390 -14.71 0.19 11.51
C TYR A 390 -15.36 -1.09 10.98
N THR A 391 -14.58 -1.97 10.35
CA THR A 391 -15.07 -3.20 9.72
C THR A 391 -15.97 -4.07 10.62
N PRO A 392 -15.59 -4.39 11.87
CA PRO A 392 -16.43 -5.22 12.75
C PRO A 392 -17.77 -4.55 13.05
N TYR A 393 -17.77 -3.24 13.28
CA TYR A 393 -18.98 -2.47 13.56
C TYR A 393 -19.88 -2.34 12.34
N ILE A 394 -19.31 -2.14 11.14
CA ILE A 394 -20.06 -2.13 9.88
C ILE A 394 -20.77 -3.47 9.69
N LYS A 395 -20.06 -4.59 9.83
CA LYS A 395 -20.66 -5.92 9.75
C LYS A 395 -21.75 -6.11 10.80
N ALA A 396 -21.47 -5.78 12.05
CA ALA A 396 -22.42 -5.95 13.15
C ALA A 396 -23.73 -5.20 12.92
N VAL A 397 -23.68 -3.97 12.39
CA VAL A 397 -24.88 -3.18 12.11
C VAL A 397 -25.57 -3.64 10.81
N PHE A 398 -24.86 -3.70 9.69
CA PHE A 398 -25.46 -3.96 8.38
C PHE A 398 -25.94 -5.42 8.24
N ASP A 399 -25.24 -6.38 8.86
CA ASP A 399 -25.62 -7.80 8.80
C ASP A 399 -26.75 -8.14 9.78
N ASN A 400 -27.02 -7.33 10.80
CA ASN A 400 -28.10 -7.62 11.77
C ASN A 400 -29.31 -6.66 11.66
N SER A 401 -29.25 -5.68 10.76
CA SER A 401 -30.35 -4.73 10.60
C SER A 401 -31.56 -5.34 9.88
N PRO A 402 -32.80 -4.86 10.17
CA PRO A 402 -34.02 -5.39 9.57
C PRO A 402 -34.06 -5.25 8.04
N VAL A 403 -33.58 -4.13 7.51
CA VAL A 403 -33.49 -3.90 6.06
C VAL A 403 -32.06 -4.17 5.59
N LYS A 404 -31.89 -5.19 4.75
CA LYS A 404 -30.58 -5.58 4.23
C LYS A 404 -30.15 -4.61 3.13
N LEU A 405 -29.34 -3.63 3.49
CA LEU A 405 -28.68 -2.75 2.53
C LEU A 405 -27.41 -3.44 1.99
N PRO A 406 -27.24 -3.60 0.67
CA PRO A 406 -26.06 -4.23 0.12
C PRO A 406 -24.85 -3.29 0.28
N TYR A 407 -23.75 -3.81 0.81
CA TYR A 407 -22.53 -3.05 1.04
C TYR A 407 -21.26 -3.84 0.71
N THR A 408 -20.21 -3.13 0.33
CA THR A 408 -18.86 -3.68 0.23
C THR A 408 -17.89 -2.90 1.09
N ILE A 409 -16.83 -3.58 1.54
CA ILE A 409 -15.71 -2.97 2.23
C ILE A 409 -14.47 -3.15 1.35
N ALA A 410 -13.91 -2.03 0.91
CA ALA A 410 -12.69 -1.93 0.11
C ALA A 410 -11.50 -1.49 0.97
N ASP A 411 -10.29 -1.60 0.39
CA ASP A 411 -9.02 -1.12 0.96
C ASP A 411 -8.63 -1.74 2.30
N ARG A 412 -9.07 -2.98 2.56
CA ARG A 412 -8.62 -3.72 3.73
C ARG A 412 -7.15 -4.06 3.62
N SER A 413 -6.45 -3.89 4.73
CA SER A 413 -5.09 -4.37 4.87
C SER A 413 -5.09 -5.90 5.02
N TYR A 414 -3.98 -6.55 4.67
CA TYR A 414 -3.74 -7.96 5.02
C TYR A 414 -3.46 -8.14 6.53
N VAL A 415 -3.95 -7.25 7.40
CA VAL A 415 -3.58 -7.20 8.82
C VAL A 415 -4.64 -7.84 9.73
N GLY A 416 -5.81 -8.21 9.20
CA GLY A 416 -6.81 -8.95 9.97
C GLY A 416 -6.23 -10.22 10.59
N THR A 417 -6.61 -10.54 11.84
CA THR A 417 -6.15 -11.72 12.58
C THR A 417 -6.47 -13.03 11.88
N ASP A 418 -7.56 -13.07 11.10
CA ASP A 418 -8.11 -14.29 10.50
C ASP A 418 -7.57 -14.59 9.09
N ASN A 419 -6.41 -14.03 8.75
CA ASN A 419 -5.77 -14.24 7.44
C ASN A 419 -4.40 -14.94 7.59
N LEU A 420 -3.90 -15.52 6.49
CA LEU A 420 -2.65 -16.28 6.51
C LEU A 420 -1.45 -15.44 6.98
N VAL A 421 -1.45 -14.13 6.70
CA VAL A 421 -0.39 -13.20 7.11
C VAL A 421 -0.39 -12.99 8.64
N GLY A 422 -1.57 -12.91 9.25
CA GLY A 422 -1.75 -12.83 10.70
C GLY A 422 -1.29 -14.10 11.41
N ILE A 423 -1.69 -15.27 10.90
CA ILE A 423 -1.27 -16.58 11.42
C ILE A 423 0.25 -16.71 11.33
N LEU A 424 0.83 -16.43 10.16
CA LEU A 424 2.28 -16.49 9.96
C LEU A 424 3.01 -15.53 10.91
N LYS A 425 2.49 -14.32 11.14
CA LYS A 425 3.08 -13.40 12.12
C LYS A 425 3.10 -14.00 13.52
N GLN A 426 2.00 -14.59 14.00
CA GLN A 426 1.96 -15.18 15.34
C GLN A 426 3.00 -16.30 15.47
N ILE A 427 3.12 -17.16 14.46
CA ILE A 427 4.12 -18.22 14.42
C ILE A 427 5.54 -17.64 14.41
N LEU A 428 5.80 -16.64 13.55
CA LEU A 428 7.14 -16.05 13.40
C LEU A 428 7.58 -15.29 14.66
N LEU A 429 6.68 -14.61 15.35
CA LEU A 429 6.98 -13.83 16.55
C LEU A 429 7.09 -14.68 17.82
N LEU A 430 6.61 -15.92 17.81
CA LEU A 430 6.59 -16.79 18.99
C LEU A 430 7.99 -16.96 19.60
N GLN A 431 8.25 -16.39 20.76
CA GLN A 431 9.54 -16.50 21.46
C GLN A 431 9.60 -17.72 22.37
N LYS A 432 10.82 -18.16 22.72
CA LYS A 432 11.01 -19.26 23.69
C LYS A 432 10.40 -18.90 25.05
N ASP A 433 10.57 -17.65 25.45
CA ASP A 433 10.06 -17.11 26.71
C ASP A 433 8.57 -16.78 26.64
N GLU A 434 7.97 -16.75 25.45
CA GLU A 434 6.52 -16.54 25.28
C GLU A 434 5.80 -17.84 24.93
N PHE A 435 6.42 -18.99 25.17
CA PHE A 435 5.86 -20.32 24.89
C PHE A 435 4.86 -20.76 25.99
N THR A 436 3.85 -19.92 26.23
CA THR A 436 2.76 -20.16 27.18
C THR A 436 1.71 -21.10 26.61
N SER A 437 0.92 -21.74 27.48
CA SER A 437 -0.21 -22.56 27.04
C SER A 437 -1.22 -21.77 26.21
N GLU A 438 -1.51 -20.52 26.57
CA GLU A 438 -2.45 -19.67 25.81
C GLU A 438 -1.91 -19.26 24.44
N ASN A 439 -0.62 -18.88 24.32
CA ASN A 439 -0.07 -18.49 23.01
C ASN A 439 -0.04 -19.66 22.03
N VAL A 440 0.29 -20.86 22.50
CA VAL A 440 0.25 -22.07 21.67
C VAL A 440 -1.18 -22.43 21.29
N MET A 441 -2.13 -22.27 22.22
CA MET A 441 -3.55 -22.48 21.92
C MET A 441 -4.10 -21.48 20.90
N GLN A 442 -3.71 -20.20 20.96
CA GLN A 442 -4.11 -19.20 19.97
C GLN A 442 -3.68 -19.59 18.55
N ILE A 443 -2.47 -20.13 18.38
CA ILE A 443 -2.02 -20.63 17.07
C ILE A 443 -2.85 -21.85 16.63
N LEU A 444 -3.24 -22.72 17.57
CA LEU A 444 -4.04 -23.90 17.26
C LEU A 444 -5.51 -23.58 16.93
N GLU A 445 -6.03 -22.43 17.37
CA GLU A 445 -7.42 -22.02 17.10
C GLU A 445 -7.68 -21.73 15.62
N PHE A 446 -6.64 -21.41 14.84
CA PHE A 446 -6.78 -21.20 13.41
C PHE A 446 -7.13 -22.48 12.67
N ASP A 447 -8.13 -22.41 11.78
CA ASP A 447 -8.60 -23.56 11.00
C ASP A 447 -7.48 -24.19 10.17
N GLU A 448 -6.58 -23.39 9.59
CA GLU A 448 -5.46 -23.87 8.78
C GLU A 448 -4.49 -24.75 9.58
N VAL A 449 -4.25 -24.39 10.84
CA VAL A 449 -3.36 -25.15 11.73
C VAL A 449 -4.10 -26.38 12.25
N LYS A 450 -5.31 -26.19 12.77
CA LYS A 450 -6.16 -27.26 13.28
C LYS A 450 -6.36 -28.39 12.27
N ASN A 451 -6.66 -28.04 11.01
CA ASN A 451 -6.84 -29.00 9.93
C ASN A 451 -5.55 -29.73 9.59
N LYS A 452 -4.39 -29.05 9.62
CA LYS A 452 -3.08 -29.66 9.35
C LYS A 452 -2.76 -30.81 10.33
N PHE A 453 -3.17 -30.67 11.58
CA PHE A 453 -2.95 -31.67 12.64
C PHE A 453 -4.16 -32.58 12.89
N ASP A 454 -5.22 -32.49 12.08
CA ASP A 454 -6.50 -33.21 12.22
C ASP A 454 -7.12 -33.08 13.63
N ILE A 455 -6.92 -31.95 14.30
CA ILE A 455 -7.46 -31.72 15.66
C ILE A 455 -8.93 -31.34 15.54
N LYS A 456 -9.84 -32.12 16.14
CA LYS A 456 -11.29 -31.89 15.99
C LYS A 456 -11.87 -31.19 17.19
N ASN A 457 -11.37 -31.49 18.39
CA ASN A 457 -11.95 -31.01 19.64
C ASN A 457 -10.96 -30.18 20.47
N LEU A 458 -10.97 -28.86 20.26
CA LEU A 458 -10.15 -27.90 21.00
C LEU A 458 -10.48 -27.88 22.51
N PHE A 459 -11.71 -28.21 22.91
CA PHE A 459 -12.08 -28.27 24.32
C PHE A 459 -11.33 -29.40 25.03
N LEU A 460 -11.27 -30.59 24.43
CA LEU A 460 -10.50 -31.72 24.97
C LEU A 460 -9.01 -31.38 25.04
N VAL A 461 -8.46 -30.72 24.02
CA VAL A 461 -7.06 -30.27 24.03
C VAL A 461 -6.79 -29.32 25.21
N ARG A 462 -7.65 -28.33 25.44
CA ARG A 462 -7.53 -27.41 26.60
C ARG A 462 -7.59 -28.17 27.93
N GLU A 463 -8.47 -29.15 28.05
CA GLU A 463 -8.54 -29.99 29.25
C GLU A 463 -7.28 -30.84 29.45
N ILE A 464 -6.72 -31.42 28.38
CA ILE A 464 -5.47 -32.19 28.42
C ILE A 464 -4.32 -31.31 28.92
N ILE A 465 -4.16 -30.11 28.35
CA ILE A 465 -3.14 -29.13 28.76
C ILE A 465 -3.29 -28.80 30.25
N LYS A 466 -4.52 -28.54 30.71
CA LYS A 466 -4.81 -28.22 32.10
C LYS A 466 -4.49 -29.40 33.04
N LYS A 467 -4.89 -30.63 32.69
CA LYS A 467 -4.62 -31.84 33.48
C LYS A 467 -3.13 -32.19 33.50
N ALA A 468 -2.42 -31.94 32.40
CA ALA A 468 -0.97 -32.08 32.32
C ALA A 468 -0.20 -30.99 33.10
N ASN A 469 -0.90 -29.96 33.60
CA ASN A 469 -0.35 -28.80 34.32
C ASN A 469 0.64 -27.97 33.48
N ILE A 470 0.42 -27.91 32.16
CA ILE A 470 1.26 -27.12 31.24
C ILE A 470 0.88 -25.65 31.35
N ARG A 471 1.85 -24.79 31.65
CA ARG A 471 1.62 -23.33 31.76
C ARG A 471 2.58 -22.52 30.92
N HIS A 472 3.87 -22.85 30.95
CA HIS A 472 4.89 -21.97 30.38
C HIS A 472 6.20 -22.69 30.08
N GLY A 473 6.83 -22.28 28.97
CA GLY A 473 8.20 -22.64 28.62
C GLY A 473 8.34 -24.04 28.02
N ILE A 474 9.36 -24.22 27.19
CA ILE A 474 9.59 -25.50 26.48
C ILE A 474 10.08 -26.57 27.47
N GLU A 475 11.17 -26.31 28.19
CA GLU A 475 11.84 -27.30 29.06
C GLU A 475 11.71 -26.96 30.56
N GLY A 476 11.67 -25.67 30.92
CA GLY A 476 11.74 -25.21 32.32
C GLY A 476 13.17 -25.31 32.90
N ASN A 477 13.38 -24.83 34.12
CA ASN A 477 14.66 -24.93 34.83
C ASN A 477 14.59 -26.01 35.94
N ILE A 478 15.50 -26.99 35.90
CA ILE A 478 15.55 -28.13 36.84
C ILE A 478 15.71 -27.66 38.29
N ASN A 479 16.35 -26.52 38.49
CA ASN A 479 16.60 -25.95 39.82
C ASN A 479 15.37 -25.24 40.43
N ASP A 480 14.23 -25.22 39.73
CA ASP A 480 12.99 -24.55 40.16
C ASP A 480 11.74 -25.33 39.72
N GLU A 481 10.57 -24.99 40.25
CA GLU A 481 9.28 -25.62 39.94
C GLU A 481 8.83 -25.41 38.48
N THR A 482 9.51 -24.55 37.72
CA THR A 482 9.21 -24.27 36.31
C THR A 482 9.31 -25.50 35.40
N VAL A 483 10.10 -26.52 35.74
CA VAL A 483 10.14 -27.79 35.00
C VAL A 483 8.81 -28.52 35.02
N PHE A 484 8.11 -28.52 36.16
CA PHE A 484 6.85 -29.26 36.31
C PHE A 484 5.66 -28.62 35.58
N VAL A 485 5.83 -27.40 35.08
CA VAL A 485 4.82 -26.66 34.30
C VAL A 485 5.24 -26.44 32.85
N SER A 486 6.33 -27.06 32.42
CA SER A 486 6.86 -26.95 31.06
C SER A 486 6.12 -27.85 30.06
N TRP A 487 6.19 -27.50 28.79
CA TRP A 487 5.63 -28.32 27.72
C TRP A 487 6.29 -29.70 27.67
N ARG A 488 7.62 -29.80 27.74
CA ARG A 488 8.31 -31.09 27.66
C ARG A 488 7.87 -32.04 28.77
N TYR A 489 7.75 -31.53 30.00
CA TYR A 489 7.26 -32.33 31.13
C TYR A 489 5.79 -32.76 30.93
N GLY A 490 4.91 -31.82 30.58
CA GLY A 490 3.50 -32.14 30.37
C GLY A 490 3.25 -33.10 29.20
N LEU A 491 3.99 -32.96 28.09
CA LEU A 491 3.93 -33.90 26.97
C LEU A 491 4.42 -35.30 27.39
N ASN A 492 5.48 -35.41 28.20
CA ASN A 492 5.94 -36.69 28.74
C ASN A 492 4.87 -37.34 29.63
N ARG A 493 4.18 -36.55 30.46
CA ARG A 493 3.04 -37.05 31.26
C ARG A 493 1.91 -37.58 30.37
N ILE A 494 1.68 -36.93 29.23
CA ILE A 494 0.65 -37.35 28.27
C ILE A 494 1.02 -38.68 27.60
N VAL A 495 2.26 -38.78 27.09
CA VAL A 495 2.77 -40.01 26.45
C VAL A 495 2.81 -41.17 27.44
N MET A 496 3.31 -40.94 28.66
CA MET A 496 3.35 -41.97 29.69
C MET A 496 1.96 -42.38 30.14
N GLY A 497 1.01 -41.43 30.27
CA GLY A 497 -0.37 -41.74 30.61
C GLY A 497 -1.08 -42.64 29.59
N TYR A 498 -0.66 -42.56 28.33
CA TYR A 498 -1.14 -43.47 27.28
C TYR A 498 -0.58 -44.89 27.43
N ALA A 499 0.68 -45.05 27.83
CA ALA A 499 1.35 -46.35 27.93
C ALA A 499 1.20 -47.03 29.30
N ILE A 500 1.18 -46.25 30.37
CA ILE A 500 1.26 -46.71 31.77
C ILE A 500 0.09 -46.11 32.55
N LYS A 501 -0.77 -46.97 33.09
CA LYS A 501 -1.91 -46.57 33.94
C LYS A 501 -1.55 -46.73 35.41
N THR A 502 -0.80 -45.78 35.95
CA THR A 502 -0.41 -45.75 37.37
C THR A 502 -0.72 -44.39 37.98
N ASP A 503 -1.03 -44.40 39.27
CA ASP A 503 -1.17 -43.17 40.08
C ASP A 503 0.13 -42.87 40.86
N GLU A 504 1.21 -43.59 40.54
CA GLU A 504 2.53 -43.49 41.17
C GLU A 504 3.53 -42.73 40.29
N LEU A 505 4.51 -42.08 40.93
CA LEU A 505 5.63 -41.40 40.25
C LEU A 505 6.50 -42.44 39.53
N TYR A 506 6.69 -42.24 38.23
CA TYR A 506 7.61 -43.04 37.43
C TYR A 506 8.98 -42.36 37.40
N TYR A 507 10.04 -43.13 37.63
CA TYR A 507 11.43 -42.68 37.61
C TYR A 507 12.11 -43.26 36.36
N PRO A 508 12.31 -42.46 35.29
CA PRO A 508 13.01 -42.93 34.10
C PRO A 508 14.48 -43.21 34.43
N GLU A 509 15.05 -44.29 33.90
CA GLU A 509 16.48 -44.64 34.12
C GLU A 509 17.43 -43.53 33.62
N ASP A 510 17.02 -42.78 32.60
CA ASP A 510 17.81 -41.70 31.97
C ASP A 510 17.39 -40.28 32.39
N SER A 511 16.63 -40.10 33.48
CA SER A 511 16.16 -38.76 33.90
C SER A 511 16.12 -38.58 35.42
N GLU A 512 16.67 -37.45 35.89
CA GLU A 512 16.63 -37.06 37.31
C GLU A 512 15.23 -36.59 37.77
N ILE A 513 14.29 -36.37 36.85
CA ILE A 513 12.96 -35.82 37.15
C ILE A 513 11.92 -36.93 37.08
N PRO A 514 11.18 -37.21 38.17
CA PRO A 514 10.09 -38.17 38.13
C PRO A 514 8.87 -37.61 37.38
N VAL A 515 8.24 -38.47 36.60
CA VAL A 515 7.07 -38.13 35.78
C VAL A 515 5.85 -38.83 36.35
N LEU A 516 4.75 -38.09 36.56
CA LEU A 516 3.47 -38.66 36.96
C LEU A 516 2.59 -38.89 35.71
N PRO A 517 2.37 -40.13 35.26
CA PRO A 517 1.55 -40.44 34.08
C PRO A 517 0.12 -39.88 34.21
N LEU A 518 -0.44 -39.36 33.11
CA LEU A 518 -1.82 -38.89 33.12
C LEU A 518 -2.81 -40.01 32.78
N LYS A 519 -3.36 -40.67 33.80
CA LYS A 519 -4.30 -41.80 33.68
C LYS A 519 -5.57 -41.51 32.87
N SER A 520 -5.98 -40.25 32.75
CA SER A 520 -7.20 -39.86 32.04
C SER A 520 -7.08 -39.86 30.50
N ILE A 521 -5.98 -40.36 29.96
CA ILE A 521 -5.72 -40.38 28.51
C ILE A 521 -6.20 -41.70 27.93
N GLU A 522 -7.49 -41.75 27.60
CA GLU A 522 -8.13 -42.89 26.94
C GLU A 522 -9.06 -42.42 25.81
N GLY A 523 -9.26 -43.27 24.80
CA GLY A 523 -10.15 -42.99 23.68
C GLY A 523 -9.83 -41.67 22.99
N ASP A 524 -10.82 -40.78 22.92
CA ASP A 524 -10.68 -39.47 22.27
C ASP A 524 -9.57 -38.60 22.91
N TYR A 525 -9.40 -38.64 24.24
CA TYR A 525 -8.32 -37.91 24.92
C TYR A 525 -6.93 -38.38 24.48
N ALA A 526 -6.76 -39.67 24.17
CA ALA A 526 -5.51 -40.20 23.65
C ALA A 526 -5.23 -39.72 22.23
N THR A 527 -6.24 -39.77 21.35
CA THR A 527 -6.07 -39.34 19.95
C THR A 527 -5.76 -37.85 19.86
N GLU A 528 -6.50 -36.99 20.55
CA GLU A 528 -6.26 -35.55 20.57
C GLU A 528 -4.96 -35.19 21.30
N GLY A 529 -4.61 -35.94 22.36
CA GLY A 529 -3.33 -35.78 23.05
C GLY A 529 -2.11 -36.06 22.17
N LEU A 530 -2.15 -37.12 21.36
CA LEU A 530 -1.08 -37.44 20.41
C LEU A 530 -0.99 -36.40 19.27
N LYS A 531 -2.13 -35.91 18.78
CA LYS A 531 -2.16 -34.83 17.78
C LYS A 531 -1.57 -33.52 18.34
N LEU A 532 -1.91 -33.17 19.58
CA LEU A 532 -1.31 -32.05 20.30
C LEU A 532 0.22 -32.21 20.43
N ILE A 533 0.70 -33.40 20.79
CA ILE A 533 2.14 -33.68 20.88
C ILE A 533 2.83 -33.41 19.53
N ASN A 534 2.26 -33.88 18.42
CA ASN A 534 2.81 -33.66 17.09
C ASN A 534 2.88 -32.16 16.73
N PHE A 535 1.80 -31.42 17.00
CA PHE A 535 1.75 -29.97 16.80
C PHE A 535 2.83 -29.22 17.61
N VAL A 536 2.87 -29.48 18.92
CA VAL A 536 3.79 -28.77 19.83
C VAL A 536 5.24 -29.12 19.50
N ASN A 537 5.56 -30.38 19.20
CA ASN A 537 6.90 -30.76 18.78
C ASN A 537 7.31 -30.05 17.49
N THR A 538 6.40 -29.89 16.53
CA THR A 538 6.68 -29.14 15.30
C THR A 538 7.00 -27.66 15.58
N LEU A 539 6.29 -27.02 16.54
CA LEU A 539 6.59 -25.66 16.99
C LEU A 539 7.92 -25.57 17.76
N ILE A 540 8.23 -26.55 18.60
CA ILE A 540 9.51 -26.61 19.31
C ILE A 540 10.67 -26.76 18.31
N GLU A 541 10.53 -27.64 17.31
CA GLU A 541 11.52 -27.78 16.24
C GLU A 541 11.72 -26.49 15.47
N PHE A 542 10.64 -25.76 15.18
CA PHE A 542 10.71 -24.44 14.54
C PHE A 542 11.56 -23.46 15.37
N ILE A 543 11.28 -23.35 16.67
CA ILE A 543 12.01 -22.46 17.59
C ILE A 543 13.47 -22.88 17.74
N GLN A 544 13.77 -24.18 17.78
CA GLN A 544 15.14 -24.67 17.89
C GLN A 544 15.93 -24.43 16.61
N LYS A 545 15.36 -24.80 15.45
CA LYS A 545 16.04 -24.67 14.16
C LYS A 545 16.25 -23.21 13.77
N ARG A 546 15.41 -22.27 14.19
CA ARG A 546 15.62 -20.84 13.85
C ARG A 546 16.84 -20.20 14.53
N ASN A 547 17.42 -20.81 15.56
CA ASN A 547 18.59 -20.25 16.23
C ASN A 547 19.88 -20.32 15.39
N THR A 548 19.89 -21.14 14.34
CA THR A 548 21.03 -21.19 13.42
C THR A 548 20.93 -20.08 12.39
N GLU A 549 21.96 -19.23 12.30
CA GLU A 549 22.02 -18.20 11.26
C GLU A 549 22.06 -18.83 9.86
N ARG A 550 21.31 -18.24 8.93
CA ARG A 550 21.13 -18.74 7.56
C ARG A 550 21.30 -17.61 6.55
N THR A 551 21.58 -17.97 5.30
CA THR A 551 21.51 -17.02 4.18
C THR A 551 20.04 -16.67 3.87
N LEU A 552 19.81 -15.62 3.08
CA LEU A 552 18.44 -15.23 2.68
C LEU A 552 17.70 -16.36 1.95
N ASP A 553 18.39 -17.11 1.10
CA ASP A 553 17.84 -18.25 0.36
C ASP A 553 17.40 -19.37 1.31
N GLN A 554 18.26 -19.71 2.26
CA GLN A 554 17.98 -20.72 3.29
C GLN A 554 16.84 -20.28 4.21
N TRP A 555 16.72 -18.99 4.52
CA TRP A 555 15.57 -18.46 5.27
C TRP A 555 14.26 -18.55 4.49
N ARG A 556 14.27 -18.29 3.18
CA ARG A 556 13.10 -18.51 2.31
C ARG A 556 12.65 -19.96 2.38
N ILE A 557 13.57 -20.90 2.15
CA ILE A 557 13.29 -22.34 2.19
C ILE A 557 12.74 -22.74 3.57
N PHE A 558 13.37 -22.26 4.64
CA PHE A 558 12.94 -22.53 6.01
C PHE A 558 11.48 -22.07 6.26
N VAL A 559 11.12 -20.84 5.88
CA VAL A 559 9.74 -20.36 6.08
C VAL A 559 8.74 -21.16 5.25
N LEU A 560 9.05 -21.46 3.99
CA LEU A 560 8.17 -22.25 3.13
C LEU A 560 7.96 -23.67 3.67
N GLU A 561 9.02 -24.31 4.17
CA GLU A 561 8.94 -25.62 4.81
C GLU A 561 8.00 -25.59 6.03
N TYR A 562 8.10 -24.56 6.88
CA TYR A 562 7.27 -24.47 8.08
C TYR A 562 5.84 -23.98 7.80
N ILE A 563 5.62 -23.21 6.73
CA ILE A 563 4.27 -22.95 6.24
C ILE A 563 3.59 -24.27 5.87
N ASP A 564 4.26 -25.14 5.11
CA ASP A 564 3.70 -26.44 4.76
C ASP A 564 3.54 -27.35 5.99
N LYS A 565 4.54 -27.41 6.89
CA LYS A 565 4.45 -28.26 8.09
C LYS A 565 3.38 -27.84 9.10
N LEU A 566 3.14 -26.53 9.27
CA LEU A 566 2.24 -26.01 10.30
C LEU A 566 0.83 -25.70 9.81
N MET A 567 0.62 -25.49 8.50
CA MET A 567 -0.65 -25.02 7.96
C MET A 567 -1.12 -25.86 6.77
N GLN A 568 -2.41 -26.13 6.72
CA GLN A 568 -3.11 -26.65 5.55
C GLN A 568 -3.94 -25.53 4.93
N ILE A 569 -3.52 -25.07 3.76
CA ILE A 569 -4.10 -23.90 3.09
C ILE A 569 -5.16 -24.34 2.09
N SER A 570 -6.38 -23.80 2.21
CA SER A 570 -7.48 -24.02 1.26
C SER A 570 -7.27 -23.27 -0.06
N GLU A 571 -7.88 -23.75 -1.15
CA GLU A 571 -7.81 -23.10 -2.47
C GLU A 571 -8.28 -21.63 -2.46
N GLU A 572 -9.29 -21.30 -1.64
CA GLU A 572 -9.82 -19.94 -1.47
C GLU A 572 -8.77 -18.93 -0.97
N LYS A 573 -7.71 -19.42 -0.29
CA LYS A 573 -6.63 -18.60 0.28
C LYS A 573 -5.33 -18.68 -0.52
N SER A 574 -5.35 -19.32 -1.70
CA SER A 574 -4.18 -19.44 -2.60
C SER A 574 -3.56 -18.09 -2.98
N ASP A 575 -4.38 -17.06 -3.22
CA ASP A 575 -3.91 -15.69 -3.48
C ASP A 575 -3.04 -15.13 -2.35
N GLN A 576 -3.40 -15.42 -1.09
CA GLN A 576 -2.65 -14.96 0.08
C GLN A 576 -1.33 -15.71 0.23
N LEU A 577 -1.32 -17.02 -0.07
CA LEU A 577 -0.10 -17.81 -0.10
C LEU A 577 0.86 -17.29 -1.18
N ASN A 578 0.36 -17.05 -2.39
CA ASN A 578 1.14 -16.47 -3.48
C ASN A 578 1.70 -15.10 -3.11
N TYR A 579 0.93 -14.28 -2.39
CA TYR A 579 1.41 -13.01 -1.86
C TYR A 579 2.60 -13.19 -0.90
N ILE A 580 2.50 -14.13 0.05
CA ILE A 580 3.60 -14.45 0.99
C ILE A 580 4.82 -14.97 0.23
N ILE A 581 4.64 -15.92 -0.68
CA ILE A 581 5.73 -16.49 -1.50
C ILE A 581 6.44 -15.39 -2.28
N ASN A 582 5.70 -14.49 -2.94
CA ASN A 582 6.27 -13.38 -3.69
C ASN A 582 7.05 -12.39 -2.81
N LYS A 583 6.69 -12.23 -1.54
CA LYS A 583 7.39 -11.34 -0.60
C LYS A 583 8.66 -11.94 0.00
N ILE A 584 8.76 -13.26 0.06
CA ILE A 584 9.96 -13.96 0.56
C ILE A 584 10.90 -14.36 -0.59
N SER A 585 10.42 -14.31 -1.83
CA SER A 585 11.21 -14.58 -3.02
C SER A 585 11.98 -13.33 -3.43
N PHE A 586 13.31 -13.46 -3.50
CA PHE A 586 14.23 -12.43 -3.97
C PHE A 586 14.83 -12.85 -5.32
N PRO A 587 15.37 -11.91 -6.13
CA PRO A 587 16.05 -12.25 -7.37
C PRO A 587 17.29 -13.13 -7.13
N ASP A 588 17.59 -14.06 -8.04
CA ASP A 588 18.73 -14.99 -7.92
C ASP A 588 20.06 -14.28 -7.68
N GLN A 589 20.25 -13.14 -8.35
CA GLN A 589 21.43 -12.30 -8.19
C GLN A 589 21.61 -11.76 -6.76
N LEU A 590 20.53 -11.60 -6.00
CA LEU A 590 20.63 -11.17 -4.60
C LEU A 590 21.21 -12.29 -3.73
N TYR A 591 20.83 -13.54 -4.00
CA TYR A 591 21.38 -14.70 -3.30
C TYR A 591 22.87 -14.89 -3.60
N GLU A 592 23.29 -14.68 -4.86
CA GLU A 592 24.70 -14.73 -5.25
C GLU A 592 25.54 -13.63 -4.60
N ASN A 593 24.99 -12.42 -4.47
CA ASN A 593 25.71 -11.26 -3.94
C ASN A 593 25.74 -11.17 -2.40
N ILE A 594 24.86 -11.92 -1.72
CA ILE A 594 24.72 -11.89 -0.26
C ILE A 594 24.82 -13.30 0.29
N ASP A 595 26.07 -13.79 0.40
CA ASP A 595 26.38 -15.09 1.03
C ASP A 595 26.50 -14.98 2.58
N LYS A 596 26.21 -13.80 3.14
CA LYS A 596 26.35 -13.60 4.58
C LYS A 596 25.16 -14.22 5.33
N LYS A 597 25.46 -14.93 6.41
CA LYS A 597 24.46 -15.44 7.34
C LYS A 597 23.79 -14.29 8.12
N ILE A 598 22.49 -14.39 8.28
CA ILE A 598 21.62 -13.40 8.92
C ILE A 598 20.88 -14.10 10.05
N SER A 599 20.71 -13.39 11.18
CA SER A 599 19.92 -13.90 12.30
C SER A 599 18.43 -13.93 11.97
N TYR A 600 17.71 -14.84 12.63
CA TYR A 600 16.27 -14.98 12.46
C TYR A 600 15.51 -13.68 12.78
N GLU A 601 15.92 -12.94 13.80
CA GLU A 601 15.26 -11.71 14.24
C GLU A 601 15.27 -10.63 13.15
N VAL A 602 16.41 -10.45 12.47
CA VAL A 602 16.55 -9.48 11.38
C VAL A 602 15.68 -9.89 10.20
N PHE A 603 15.73 -11.17 9.82
CA PHE A 603 14.95 -11.69 8.69
C PHE A 603 13.44 -11.61 8.96
N SER A 604 12.98 -12.13 10.10
CA SER A 604 11.56 -12.13 10.49
C SER A 604 11.00 -10.72 10.62
N LYS A 605 11.75 -9.77 11.19
CA LYS A 605 11.35 -8.36 11.26
C LYS A 605 11.16 -7.75 9.87
N SER A 606 12.13 -7.95 8.98
CA SER A 606 12.06 -7.47 7.58
C SER A 606 10.86 -8.07 6.83
N LEU A 607 10.61 -9.38 7.01
CA LEU A 607 9.50 -10.09 6.40
C LEU A 607 8.15 -9.55 6.88
N ILE A 608 7.95 -9.45 8.19
CA ILE A 608 6.72 -8.93 8.78
C ILE A 608 6.47 -7.51 8.29
N ASP A 609 7.46 -6.63 8.33
CA ASP A 609 7.29 -5.25 7.86
C ASP A 609 6.93 -5.20 6.36
N SER A 610 7.47 -6.11 5.54
CA SER A 610 7.14 -6.20 4.10
C SER A 610 5.75 -6.76 3.79
N LEU A 611 5.21 -7.63 4.65
CA LEU A 611 3.88 -8.21 4.49
C LEU A 611 2.78 -7.18 4.79
N TYR A 612 3.06 -6.24 5.70
CA TYR A 612 2.12 -5.25 6.22
C TYR A 612 2.02 -3.98 5.36
N SER A 613 2.91 -3.78 4.40
CA SER A 613 2.98 -2.53 3.62
C SER A 613 1.92 -2.38 2.52
N ASN A 614 1.20 -3.45 2.14
CA ASN A 614 0.22 -3.41 1.06
C ASN A 614 -1.25 -3.58 1.53
N THR A 615 -2.15 -2.82 0.91
CA THR A 615 -3.61 -2.93 1.06
C THR A 615 -4.24 -3.56 -0.18
N ARG A 616 -5.34 -4.31 -0.01
CA ARG A 616 -6.06 -4.95 -1.13
C ARG A 616 -7.15 -4.00 -1.67
N SER A 617 -7.09 -3.64 -2.94
CA SER A 617 -8.06 -2.74 -3.60
C SER A 617 -9.19 -3.45 -4.37
N SER A 618 -9.20 -4.79 -4.42
CA SER A 618 -9.95 -5.57 -5.43
C SER A 618 -11.49 -5.42 -5.49
N LYS A 619 -12.17 -4.81 -4.51
CA LYS A 619 -13.66 -4.78 -4.43
C LYS A 619 -14.28 -3.38 -4.48
N PHE A 620 -13.65 -2.44 -5.18
CA PHE A 620 -14.23 -1.12 -5.42
C PHE A 620 -15.28 -1.15 -6.55
N ILE A 621 -16.43 -0.47 -6.40
CA ILE A 621 -17.58 -0.33 -7.33
C ILE A 621 -18.20 -1.67 -7.77
N SER A 622 -19.18 -2.16 -7.01
CA SER A 622 -19.96 -3.38 -7.30
C SER A 622 -21.48 -3.12 -7.39
N GLY A 623 -21.90 -1.85 -7.52
CA GLY A 623 -23.32 -1.48 -7.49
C GLY A 623 -23.93 -1.40 -6.08
N GLN A 624 -23.10 -1.44 -5.04
CA GLN A 624 -23.48 -1.46 -3.62
C GLN A 624 -22.93 -0.23 -2.87
N ILE A 625 -23.34 -0.03 -1.61
CA ILE A 625 -22.77 1.01 -0.75
C ILE A 625 -21.29 0.69 -0.52
N THR A 626 -20.39 1.62 -0.84
CA THR A 626 -18.96 1.38 -0.73
C THR A 626 -18.39 1.99 0.55
N PHE A 627 -17.87 1.15 1.43
CA PHE A 627 -17.06 1.55 2.59
C PHE A 627 -15.58 1.45 2.24
N CYS A 628 -14.81 2.52 2.44
CA CYS A 628 -13.40 2.53 2.12
C CYS A 628 -12.58 3.44 3.04
N SER A 629 -11.26 3.30 2.98
CA SER A 629 -10.36 4.27 3.59
C SER A 629 -10.29 5.54 2.73
N MET A 630 -9.83 6.65 3.33
CA MET A 630 -9.53 7.88 2.61
C MET A 630 -8.24 7.74 1.80
N ILE A 631 -8.30 7.08 0.65
CA ILE A 631 -7.16 6.97 -0.28
C ILE A 631 -7.06 8.24 -1.15
N PRO A 632 -5.87 8.84 -1.29
CA PRO A 632 -5.66 9.99 -2.16
C PRO A 632 -6.10 9.74 -3.61
N MET A 633 -6.48 10.82 -4.30
CA MET A 633 -6.69 10.82 -5.77
C MET A 633 -7.85 9.93 -6.26
N ARG A 634 -8.74 9.55 -5.35
CA ARG A 634 -10.01 8.88 -5.64
C ARG A 634 -11.16 9.90 -5.66
N SER A 635 -11.10 10.86 -6.59
CA SER A 635 -12.07 11.95 -6.72
C SER A 635 -13.29 11.55 -7.56
N ILE A 636 -14.00 10.50 -7.14
CA ILE A 636 -15.18 9.98 -7.84
C ILE A 636 -16.44 10.70 -7.33
N PRO A 637 -17.34 11.17 -8.21
CA PRO A 637 -18.53 11.89 -7.79
C PRO A 637 -19.57 10.90 -7.26
N TYR A 638 -20.11 11.20 -6.08
CA TYR A 638 -21.23 10.49 -5.44
C TYR A 638 -22.29 11.50 -5.02
N LYS A 639 -23.56 11.08 -4.99
CA LYS A 639 -24.64 11.95 -4.51
C LYS A 639 -24.57 12.17 -3.00
N VAL A 640 -24.12 11.15 -2.27
CA VAL A 640 -23.97 11.22 -0.82
C VAL A 640 -22.58 10.72 -0.43
N VAL A 641 -21.83 11.59 0.24
CA VAL A 641 -20.50 11.33 0.78
C VAL A 641 -20.58 11.40 2.29
N ALA A 642 -20.35 10.28 2.98
CA ALA A 642 -20.27 10.22 4.44
C ALA A 642 -18.82 9.99 4.87
N ILE A 643 -18.39 10.65 5.94
CA ILE A 643 -17.06 10.45 6.53
C ILE A 643 -17.24 10.10 8.00
N LEU A 644 -16.71 8.95 8.42
CA LEU A 644 -16.75 8.45 9.80
C LEU A 644 -15.41 8.65 10.50
N GLY A 645 -15.45 8.81 11.82
CA GLY A 645 -14.25 8.88 12.64
C GLY A 645 -13.29 10.03 12.30
N LEU A 646 -13.83 11.21 11.97
CA LEU A 646 -13.06 12.47 11.86
C LEU A 646 -12.70 13.02 13.26
N ASN A 647 -11.95 12.21 14.00
CA ASN A 647 -11.40 12.57 15.31
C ASN A 647 -10.05 13.29 15.14
N ASN A 648 -9.63 14.02 16.17
CA ASN A 648 -8.34 14.72 16.22
C ASN A 648 -7.14 13.77 16.30
#